data_AF-A0A0E3V9J9-F1
#
_entry.id   AF-A0A0E3V9J9-F1
#
_cell.length_a   1.000
_cell.length_b   1.000
_cell.length_c   1.000
_cell.angle_alpha   90.00
_cell.angle_beta   90.00
_cell.angle_gamma   90.00
#
_symmetry.space_group_name_H-M   'P 1'
#
loop_
_entity.id
_entity.type
_entity.pdbx_description
1 polymer ?
#
loop_
_entity_poly.entity_id
_entity_poly.type
_entity_poly.pdbx_seq_one_letter_code
_entity_poly.pdbx_strand_id
1 'polypeptide(L)'
;MKRTCLLFITSLTLYSMTQAQPITPPKAAVKPKELITNGHKRTDNYYYLNERENPEVINYLKAENAYLDQVLAPVKDLQTKLFEEMKGRIKQQDESVPYKEGAYYYYTRFVTGGEYPIYCRRKGSMQGAEEIMFDGNVMAKGHNYYQIGGFEVSDNDELAIFAEDTVSRRLYTLRVKNLKTGKLYPEAIPNTEAGSFAWATDNKTLFYVKKDPQTLLGYQVYRHVLGTDSKSDVLVYEEKDNQFYMGLGRSKSKKYIEISSDHNGVATEYQLLEASKPTGHFTTFLPRQKGHEYDIVHYKDKFYVRTNWKAENFRLMEVPEGKTTDRTAWKEVIAHRPDVYLANMDVFAKHLVLGERKAGLTNIRVINQQSKADEYLDFGEPAYVAGISYNPDFNTNVLRYSYSSLTTPNSTFDYNMDTKVKTLRKQQEVLGGFDRNNYVSERFFVTARDGAKVPVSLVYRKGTKKDGSAPLLQYSYGSYGYSTDPGFSSTRLSLLDRGFIFAIAHIRGGQEMGRRWYEDGKMLKKKNTFNDFVDVSEYLTKNKYTSTDKLFAMGGSAGGLLMGAVINQAPQLYRGVVAAVPFVDVVTTMLDESIPLTTGEFEEWGNPKNKDYYDYMLSYSPYDNVEKKAYPNLLVTTGLHDSQVQYWEPAKWVAKLRVMKTDNNQLLLHTNMEAGHGGASGRFEALKEIALEYAFILNLVGERQ
;
A
#
# COMPACT_ATOMS: atom_id res chain seq x y z
N MET A 1 -1.91 65.02 -70.15
CA MET A 1 -1.09 63.87 -69.68
C MET A 1 -0.54 64.19 -68.31
N LYS A 2 -1.15 63.69 -67.23
CA LYS A 2 -0.68 63.88 -65.84
C LYS A 2 -0.01 62.58 -65.38
N ARG A 3 1.22 62.70 -64.87
CA ARG A 3 2.06 61.61 -64.36
C ARG A 3 1.60 61.20 -62.96
N THR A 4 1.49 59.89 -62.72
CA THR A 4 1.22 59.30 -61.40
C THR A 4 2.52 58.69 -60.87
N CYS A 5 2.94 59.13 -59.69
CA CYS A 5 4.12 58.63 -58.97
C CYS A 5 3.62 57.68 -57.87
N LEU A 6 4.02 56.40 -57.90
CA LEU A 6 3.75 55.45 -56.82
C LEU A 6 4.99 55.36 -55.92
N LEU A 7 4.86 55.75 -54.64
CA LEU A 7 5.82 55.44 -53.58
C LEU A 7 5.49 54.06 -53.00
N PHE A 8 6.49 53.16 -52.97
CA PHE A 8 6.47 51.94 -52.16
C PHE A 8 7.02 52.26 -50.76
N ILE A 9 6.23 51.97 -49.72
CA ILE A 9 6.68 51.97 -48.32
C ILE A 9 6.86 50.51 -47.90
N THR A 10 8.10 50.10 -47.66
CA THR A 10 8.45 48.82 -47.05
C THR A 10 8.47 48.97 -45.53
N SER A 11 7.54 48.30 -44.84
CA SER A 11 7.53 48.18 -43.38
C SER A 11 8.45 47.03 -42.94
N LEU A 12 9.54 47.36 -42.26
CA LEU A 12 10.38 46.40 -41.54
C LEU A 12 9.72 46.09 -40.18
N THR A 13 9.21 44.88 -39.99
CA THR A 13 8.80 44.36 -38.67
C THR A 13 9.99 43.71 -37.98
N LEU A 14 10.53 44.40 -36.96
CA LEU A 14 11.51 43.85 -36.02
C LEU A 14 10.81 42.79 -35.14
N TYR A 15 11.13 41.51 -35.36
CA TYR A 15 10.81 40.44 -34.42
C TYR A 15 11.71 40.59 -33.18
N SER A 16 11.13 41.08 -32.09
CA SER A 16 11.76 41.00 -30.76
C SER A 16 11.72 39.54 -30.31
N MET A 17 12.85 38.83 -30.44
CA MET A 17 13.02 37.53 -29.78
C MET A 17 13.09 37.78 -28.28
N THR A 18 11.97 37.62 -27.59
CA THR A 18 11.92 37.53 -26.13
C THR A 18 12.62 36.24 -25.71
N GLN A 19 13.87 36.37 -25.29
CA GLN A 19 14.64 35.27 -24.71
C GLN A 19 13.94 34.86 -23.40
N ALA A 20 13.28 33.70 -23.41
CA ALA A 20 12.62 33.17 -22.22
C ALA A 20 13.64 33.07 -21.08
N GLN A 21 13.31 33.66 -19.91
CA GLN A 21 14.21 33.60 -18.75
C GLN A 21 14.44 32.13 -18.36
N PRO A 22 15.70 31.75 -18.04
CA PRO A 22 15.99 30.38 -17.64
C PRO A 22 15.28 30.03 -16.32
N ILE A 23 14.46 28.97 -16.36
CA ILE A 23 13.75 28.45 -15.19
C ILE A 23 14.81 27.93 -14.20
N THR A 24 14.95 28.63 -13.07
CA THR A 24 15.97 28.32 -12.06
C THR A 24 15.34 27.52 -10.93
N PRO A 25 15.94 26.40 -10.50
CA PRO A 25 15.39 25.60 -9.42
C PRO A 25 15.49 26.31 -8.06
N PRO A 26 14.55 26.06 -7.13
CA PRO A 26 14.61 26.58 -5.77
C PRO A 26 15.85 26.09 -5.04
N LYS A 27 16.39 26.92 -4.16
CA LYS A 27 17.53 26.57 -3.30
C LYS A 27 17.11 26.67 -1.84
N ALA A 28 17.11 25.55 -1.13
CA ALA A 28 16.93 25.54 0.32
C ALA A 28 18.11 26.27 0.99
N ALA A 29 17.83 26.97 2.09
CA ALA A 29 18.88 27.59 2.89
C ALA A 29 19.76 26.51 3.52
N VAL A 30 21.06 26.77 3.64
CA VAL A 30 21.98 25.87 4.33
C VAL A 30 22.03 26.28 5.80
N LYS A 31 21.52 25.41 6.68
CA LYS A 31 21.54 25.57 8.13
C LYS A 31 22.17 24.33 8.76
N PRO A 32 23.51 24.29 8.91
CA PRO A 32 24.22 23.12 9.40
C PRO A 32 23.74 22.71 10.79
N LYS A 33 23.30 21.46 10.94
CA LYS A 33 23.09 20.81 12.23
C LYS A 33 24.04 19.62 12.36
N GLU A 34 24.79 19.59 13.45
CA GLU A 34 25.68 18.47 13.75
C GLU A 34 24.90 17.35 14.43
N LEU A 35 25.04 16.14 13.89
CA LEU A 35 24.45 14.91 14.42
C LEU A 35 25.59 13.97 14.80
N ILE A 36 25.73 13.66 16.08
CA ILE A 36 26.81 12.81 16.61
C ILE A 36 26.18 11.52 17.12
N THR A 37 26.65 10.38 16.61
CA THR A 37 26.19 9.05 17.03
C THR A 37 27.34 8.07 16.89
N ASN A 38 27.56 7.20 17.87
CA ASN A 38 28.65 6.20 17.85
C ASN A 38 30.04 6.81 17.57
N GLY A 39 30.29 8.04 18.01
CA GLY A 39 31.53 8.78 17.74
C GLY A 39 31.70 9.30 16.30
N HIS A 40 30.76 9.01 15.41
CA HIS A 40 30.72 9.54 14.05
C HIS A 40 29.88 10.82 13.99
N LYS A 41 30.45 11.87 13.40
CA LYS A 41 29.82 13.17 13.22
C LYS A 41 29.32 13.32 11.78
N ARG A 42 28.01 13.48 11.61
CA ARG A 42 27.36 13.84 10.35
C ARG A 42 26.90 15.29 10.42
N THR A 43 26.96 16.01 9.31
CA THR A 43 26.39 17.36 9.20
C THR A 43 25.18 17.31 8.30
N ASP A 44 24.02 17.66 8.85
CA ASP A 44 22.78 17.79 8.10
C ASP A 44 22.48 19.28 7.87
N ASN A 45 22.70 19.73 6.63
CA ASN A 45 22.51 21.12 6.22
C ASN A 45 21.04 21.54 6.09
N TYR A 46 20.12 20.57 6.10
CA TYR A 46 18.71 20.78 5.80
C TYR A 46 17.80 20.25 6.90
N TYR A 47 18.34 19.96 8.10
CA TYR A 47 17.58 19.39 9.21
C TYR A 47 16.32 20.19 9.54
N TYR A 48 16.40 21.52 9.50
CA TYR A 48 15.30 22.46 9.80
C TYR A 48 14.06 22.27 8.91
N LEU A 49 14.18 21.57 7.77
CA LEU A 49 13.02 21.28 6.91
C LEU A 49 11.98 20.39 7.61
N ASN A 50 12.30 19.78 8.76
CA ASN A 50 11.35 19.01 9.58
C ASN A 50 10.39 19.88 10.41
N GLU A 51 10.55 21.20 10.40
CA GLU A 51 9.69 22.14 11.12
C GLU A 51 8.43 22.48 10.30
N ARG A 52 7.35 21.69 10.41
CA ARG A 52 6.15 21.81 9.57
C ARG A 52 5.49 23.19 9.62
N GLU A 53 5.47 23.82 10.80
CA GLU A 53 4.85 25.11 11.03
C GLU A 53 5.74 26.29 10.61
N ASN A 54 7.00 26.05 10.23
CA ASN A 54 7.93 27.09 9.84
C ASN A 54 7.57 27.66 8.46
N PRO A 55 7.29 28.98 8.34
CA PRO A 55 6.94 29.60 7.06
C PRO A 55 8.03 29.45 5.98
N GLU A 56 9.31 29.39 6.35
CA GLU A 56 10.42 29.17 5.42
C GLU A 56 10.32 27.79 4.75
N VAL A 57 9.94 26.77 5.53
CA VAL A 57 9.74 25.40 5.05
C VAL A 57 8.56 25.36 4.09
N ILE A 58 7.41 25.92 4.48
CA ILE A 58 6.22 25.99 3.62
C ILE A 58 6.51 26.74 2.31
N ASN A 59 7.26 27.84 2.37
CA ASN A 59 7.65 28.60 1.18
C ASN A 59 8.59 27.81 0.26
N TYR A 60 9.54 27.05 0.83
CA TYR A 60 10.40 26.17 0.03
C TYR A 60 9.60 25.09 -0.70
N LEU A 61 8.68 24.41 -0.01
CA LEU A 61 7.82 23.37 -0.61
C LEU A 61 6.93 23.94 -1.73
N LYS A 62 6.35 25.13 -1.52
CA LYS A 62 5.58 25.83 -2.55
C LYS A 62 6.43 26.25 -3.74
N ALA A 63 7.67 26.69 -3.51
CA ALA A 63 8.60 27.06 -4.58
C ALA A 63 9.00 25.84 -5.42
N GLU A 64 9.19 24.67 -4.79
CA GLU A 64 9.44 23.41 -5.49
C GLU A 64 8.25 22.98 -6.36
N ASN A 65 7.02 23.09 -5.85
CA ASN A 65 5.81 22.87 -6.66
C ASN A 65 5.74 23.82 -7.85
N ALA A 66 6.00 25.12 -7.66
CA ALA A 66 6.00 26.10 -8.74
C ALA A 66 7.08 25.81 -9.79
N TYR A 67 8.26 25.34 -9.37
CA TYR A 67 9.33 24.93 -10.28
C TYR A 67 8.93 23.70 -11.10
N LEU A 68 8.31 22.70 -10.47
CA LEU A 68 7.75 21.55 -11.17
C LEU A 68 6.74 21.97 -12.23
N ASP A 69 5.79 22.85 -11.87
CA ASP A 69 4.78 23.35 -12.81
C ASP A 69 5.41 24.06 -14.01
N GLN A 70 6.45 24.87 -13.77
CA GLN A 70 7.18 25.56 -14.84
C GLN A 70 7.95 24.59 -15.75
N VAL A 71 8.62 23.59 -15.19
CA VAL A 71 9.39 22.60 -15.98
C VAL A 71 8.48 21.68 -16.79
N LEU A 72 7.31 21.29 -16.24
CA LEU A 72 6.37 20.39 -16.89
C LEU A 72 5.26 21.11 -17.66
N ALA A 73 5.24 22.44 -17.68
CA ALA A 73 4.31 23.23 -18.50
C ALA A 73 4.23 22.76 -19.97
N PRO A 74 5.34 22.38 -20.66
CA PRO A 74 5.28 21.90 -22.04
C PRO A 74 4.53 20.58 -22.24
N VAL A 75 4.26 19.82 -21.17
CA VAL A 75 3.54 18.54 -21.21
C VAL A 75 2.25 18.56 -20.39
N LYS A 76 1.72 19.76 -20.09
CA LYS A 76 0.46 19.91 -19.34
C LYS A 76 -0.74 19.31 -20.07
N ASP A 77 -0.77 19.44 -21.39
CA ASP A 77 -1.82 18.85 -22.23
C ASP A 77 -1.74 17.32 -22.21
N LEU A 78 -0.52 16.76 -22.24
CA LEU A 78 -0.31 15.32 -22.10
C LEU A 78 -0.78 14.83 -20.72
N GLN A 79 -0.45 15.54 -19.65
CA GLN A 79 -0.94 15.23 -18.29
C GLN A 79 -2.47 15.20 -18.25
N THR A 80 -3.12 16.20 -18.85
CA THR A 80 -4.59 16.28 -18.93
C THR A 80 -5.16 15.12 -19.73
N LYS A 81 -4.56 14.80 -20.88
CA LYS A 81 -4.96 13.66 -21.71
C LYS A 81 -4.84 12.34 -20.97
N LEU A 82 -3.72 12.11 -20.27
CA LEU A 82 -3.46 10.92 -19.46
C LEU A 82 -4.52 10.77 -18.35
N PHE A 83 -4.85 11.85 -17.66
CA PHE A 83 -5.93 11.86 -16.68
C PHE A 83 -7.27 11.44 -17.32
N GLU A 84 -7.66 12.07 -18.43
CA GLU A 84 -8.94 11.77 -19.08
C GLU A 84 -9.01 10.35 -19.66
N GLU A 85 -7.92 9.81 -20.23
CA GLU A 85 -7.92 8.41 -20.70
C GLU A 85 -8.00 7.42 -19.52
N MET A 86 -7.31 7.67 -18.41
CA MET A 86 -7.38 6.80 -17.23
C MET A 86 -8.76 6.84 -16.59
N LYS A 87 -9.33 8.04 -16.43
CA LYS A 87 -10.70 8.25 -15.95
C LYS A 87 -11.72 7.63 -16.91
N GLY A 88 -11.52 7.78 -18.22
CA GLY A 88 -12.38 7.24 -19.27
C GLY A 88 -12.44 5.72 -19.31
N ARG A 89 -11.46 5.01 -18.73
CA ARG A 89 -11.48 3.55 -18.56
C ARG A 89 -12.30 3.08 -17.35
N ILE A 90 -12.65 3.99 -16.44
CA ILE A 90 -13.39 3.66 -15.21
C ILE A 90 -14.89 3.72 -15.48
N LYS A 91 -15.59 2.62 -15.18
CA LYS A 91 -17.05 2.64 -15.07
C LYS A 91 -17.47 3.46 -13.86
N GLN A 92 -17.96 4.67 -14.09
CA GLN A 92 -18.25 5.60 -12.99
C GLN A 92 -19.43 5.15 -12.12
N GLN A 93 -20.49 4.62 -12.74
CA GLN A 93 -21.59 3.98 -12.04
C GLN A 93 -21.28 2.49 -11.92
N ASP A 94 -20.90 2.04 -10.72
CA ASP A 94 -20.45 0.66 -10.51
C ASP A 94 -20.81 0.17 -9.11
N GLU A 95 -20.96 -1.14 -8.96
CA GLU A 95 -21.37 -1.79 -7.70
C GLU A 95 -20.46 -2.98 -7.38
N SER A 96 -20.06 -3.14 -6.13
CA SER A 96 -19.33 -4.33 -5.68
C SER A 96 -20.20 -5.59 -5.78
N VAL A 97 -19.59 -6.78 -5.81
CA VAL A 97 -20.34 -8.02 -5.68
C VAL A 97 -20.91 -8.12 -4.25
N PRO A 98 -22.24 -8.23 -4.07
CA PRO A 98 -22.84 -8.30 -2.75
C PRO A 98 -22.39 -9.54 -1.98
N TYR A 99 -22.14 -9.38 -0.68
CA TYR A 99 -21.90 -10.49 0.24
C TYR A 99 -23.03 -10.56 1.27
N LYS A 100 -23.32 -11.77 1.75
CA LYS A 100 -24.35 -12.00 2.76
C LYS A 100 -23.70 -12.03 4.13
N GLU A 101 -24.28 -11.30 5.07
CA GLU A 101 -23.93 -11.37 6.48
C GLU A 101 -25.21 -11.19 7.32
N GLY A 102 -25.49 -12.16 8.21
CA GLY A 102 -26.75 -12.19 8.94
C GLY A 102 -27.97 -12.21 8.02
N ALA A 103 -28.91 -11.29 8.26
CA ALA A 103 -30.13 -11.15 7.48
C ALA A 103 -29.98 -10.26 6.22
N TYR A 104 -28.80 -9.69 5.99
CA TYR A 104 -28.59 -8.65 4.97
C TYR A 104 -27.57 -9.08 3.91
N TYR A 105 -27.74 -8.50 2.72
CA TYR A 105 -26.72 -8.44 1.69
C TYR A 105 -26.12 -7.05 1.69
N TYR A 106 -24.80 -6.97 1.81
CA TYR A 106 -24.02 -5.74 1.84
C TYR A 106 -23.26 -5.55 0.54
N TYR A 107 -23.17 -4.31 0.09
CA TYR A 107 -22.42 -3.92 -1.10
C TYR A 107 -22.08 -2.43 -1.06
N THR A 108 -21.09 -2.04 -1.84
CA THR A 108 -20.81 -0.64 -2.12
C THR A 108 -21.22 -0.30 -3.54
N ARG A 109 -21.61 0.95 -3.77
CA ARG A 109 -21.83 1.49 -5.11
C ARG A 109 -21.23 2.87 -5.26
N PHE A 110 -20.88 3.20 -6.49
CA PHE A 110 -20.46 4.53 -6.91
C PHE A 110 -21.50 5.11 -7.86
N VAL A 111 -21.64 6.44 -7.81
CA VAL A 111 -22.49 7.20 -8.74
C VAL A 111 -21.63 7.98 -9.73
N THR A 112 -22.18 8.31 -10.90
CA THR A 112 -21.51 9.17 -11.88
C THR A 112 -21.04 10.48 -11.23
N GLY A 113 -19.78 10.85 -11.45
CA GLY A 113 -19.15 12.03 -10.86
C GLY A 113 -18.85 11.95 -9.36
N GLY A 114 -19.32 10.93 -8.65
CA GLY A 114 -19.00 10.74 -7.22
C GLY A 114 -17.55 10.28 -7.02
N GLU A 115 -16.88 10.84 -6.01
CA GLU A 115 -15.51 10.49 -5.61
C GLU A 115 -15.48 9.33 -4.61
N TYR A 116 -16.53 9.20 -3.81
CA TYR A 116 -16.57 8.31 -2.65
C TYR A 116 -17.63 7.22 -2.78
N PRO A 117 -17.38 6.04 -2.18
CA PRO A 117 -18.36 4.96 -2.17
C PRO A 117 -19.59 5.30 -1.33
N ILE A 118 -20.72 4.74 -1.75
CA ILE A 118 -21.96 4.67 -0.98
C ILE A 118 -22.08 3.24 -0.47
N TYR A 119 -22.14 3.08 0.85
CA TYR A 119 -22.25 1.80 1.53
C TYR A 119 -23.72 1.45 1.73
N CYS A 120 -24.15 0.36 1.13
CA CYS A 120 -25.55 -0.04 1.05
C CYS A 120 -25.76 -1.45 1.62
N ARG A 121 -27.01 -1.72 2.02
CA ARG A 121 -27.46 -3.08 2.32
C ARG A 121 -28.90 -3.32 1.87
N ARG A 122 -29.27 -4.59 1.70
CA ARG A 122 -30.64 -5.04 1.39
C ARG A 122 -31.01 -6.23 2.27
N LYS A 123 -32.19 -6.22 2.86
CA LYS A 123 -32.65 -7.30 3.75
C LYS A 123 -33.15 -8.51 2.96
N GLY A 124 -32.72 -9.72 3.35
CA GLY A 124 -33.21 -11.01 2.87
C GLY A 124 -32.75 -11.41 1.47
N SER A 125 -32.78 -10.49 0.50
CA SER A 125 -32.34 -10.73 -0.88
C SER A 125 -31.86 -9.45 -1.55
N MET A 126 -31.14 -9.57 -2.66
CA MET A 126 -30.77 -8.42 -3.51
C MET A 126 -31.97 -7.75 -4.20
N GLN A 127 -33.16 -8.37 -4.19
CA GLN A 127 -34.41 -7.78 -4.66
C GLN A 127 -35.12 -6.96 -3.57
N GLY A 128 -34.66 -7.03 -2.31
CA GLY A 128 -35.17 -6.22 -1.21
C GLY A 128 -34.90 -4.73 -1.39
N ALA A 129 -35.56 -3.89 -0.59
CA ALA A 129 -35.34 -2.44 -0.60
C ALA A 129 -33.90 -2.08 -0.19
N GLU A 130 -33.31 -1.11 -0.89
CA GLU A 130 -31.97 -0.59 -0.56
C GLU A 130 -32.04 0.30 0.69
N GLU A 131 -31.14 0.04 1.63
CA GLU A 131 -30.83 0.91 2.77
C GLU A 131 -29.42 1.49 2.58
N ILE A 132 -29.31 2.81 2.49
CA ILE A 132 -28.01 3.51 2.45
C ILE A 132 -27.52 3.69 3.88
N MET A 133 -26.44 2.99 4.24
CA MET A 133 -25.80 3.13 5.54
C MET A 133 -24.96 4.39 5.60
N PHE A 134 -24.10 4.62 4.61
CA PHE A 134 -23.20 5.77 4.54
C PHE A 134 -23.07 6.26 3.10
N ASP A 135 -23.20 7.56 2.89
CA ASP A 135 -22.90 8.20 1.60
C ASP A 135 -21.66 9.07 1.76
N GLY A 136 -20.52 8.55 1.31
CA GLY A 136 -19.25 9.26 1.44
C GLY A 136 -19.24 10.61 0.71
N ASN A 137 -20.05 10.78 -0.34
CA ASN A 137 -20.09 12.05 -1.09
C ASN A 137 -20.83 13.13 -0.32
N VAL A 138 -21.86 12.75 0.46
CA VAL A 138 -22.56 13.68 1.35
C VAL A 138 -21.67 14.02 2.55
N MET A 139 -21.03 13.02 3.14
CA MET A 139 -20.21 13.17 4.34
C MET A 139 -18.90 13.93 4.09
N ALA A 140 -18.34 13.86 2.87
CA ALA A 140 -17.15 14.60 2.50
C ALA A 140 -17.37 16.11 2.25
N LYS A 141 -18.62 16.60 2.19
CA LYS A 141 -18.89 18.01 1.88
C LYS A 141 -18.26 18.95 2.89
N GLY A 142 -17.48 19.92 2.41
CA GLY A 142 -16.80 20.90 3.25
C GLY A 142 -15.44 20.44 3.78
N HIS A 143 -14.96 19.26 3.37
CA HIS A 143 -13.64 18.75 3.70
C HIS A 143 -12.76 18.63 2.44
N ASN A 144 -11.48 18.98 2.56
CA ASN A 144 -10.50 18.79 1.48
C ASN A 144 -10.04 17.33 1.38
N TYR A 145 -10.19 16.57 2.47
CA TYR A 145 -9.94 15.14 2.53
C TYR A 145 -11.08 14.45 3.28
N TYR A 146 -11.48 13.26 2.84
CA TYR A 146 -12.44 12.44 3.57
C TYR A 146 -12.19 10.96 3.39
N GLN A 147 -12.25 10.21 4.48
CA GLN A 147 -12.18 8.75 4.45
C GLN A 147 -13.07 8.15 5.53
N ILE A 148 -13.91 7.18 5.15
CA ILE A 148 -14.50 6.23 6.09
C ILE A 148 -13.48 5.09 6.26
N GLY A 149 -12.87 5.01 7.44
CA GLY A 149 -11.80 4.05 7.76
C GLY A 149 -12.28 2.60 7.93
N GLY A 150 -13.59 2.41 8.11
CA GLY A 150 -14.22 1.10 8.28
C GLY A 150 -15.54 1.22 9.02
N PHE A 151 -16.30 0.12 9.06
CA PHE A 151 -17.52 0.03 9.86
C PHE A 151 -17.79 -1.42 10.31
N GLU A 152 -18.59 -1.58 11.37
CA GLU A 152 -19.14 -2.86 11.81
C GLU A 152 -20.61 -2.65 12.20
N VAL A 153 -21.45 -3.61 11.83
CA VAL A 153 -22.89 -3.62 12.17
C VAL A 153 -23.13 -4.52 13.38
N SER A 154 -23.95 -4.06 14.32
CA SER A 154 -24.32 -4.82 15.51
C SER A 154 -25.12 -6.09 15.17
N ASP A 155 -25.11 -7.10 16.05
CA ASP A 155 -25.75 -8.41 15.80
C ASP A 155 -27.28 -8.32 15.58
N ASN A 156 -27.94 -7.27 16.07
CA ASN A 156 -29.36 -7.00 15.80
C ASN A 156 -29.61 -6.24 14.47
N ASP A 157 -28.57 -5.96 13.68
CA ASP A 157 -28.62 -5.22 12.42
C ASP A 157 -29.10 -3.76 12.53
N GLU A 158 -29.17 -3.17 13.73
CA GLU A 158 -29.77 -1.84 13.94
C GLU A 158 -28.76 -0.70 14.07
N LEU A 159 -27.54 -0.99 14.51
CA LEU A 159 -26.51 0.00 14.80
C LEU A 159 -25.29 -0.26 13.93
N ALA A 160 -24.61 0.80 13.53
CA ALA A 160 -23.29 0.72 12.92
C ALA A 160 -22.30 1.61 13.67
N ILE A 161 -21.15 1.05 14.01
CA ILE A 161 -19.96 1.82 14.38
C ILE A 161 -19.15 2.08 13.13
N PHE A 162 -18.61 3.29 12.98
CA PHE A 162 -17.75 3.65 11.86
C PHE A 162 -16.73 4.70 12.26
N ALA A 163 -15.59 4.70 11.58
CA ALA A 163 -14.48 5.62 11.80
C ALA A 163 -14.33 6.58 10.62
N GLU A 164 -14.13 7.87 10.88
CA GLU A 164 -13.88 8.88 9.82
C GLU A 164 -12.60 9.69 10.05
N ASP A 165 -11.87 9.99 8.96
CA ASP A 165 -10.69 10.88 8.92
C ASP A 165 -10.94 11.97 7.86
N THR A 166 -10.69 13.23 8.24
CA THR A 166 -10.92 14.42 7.41
C THR A 166 -9.64 15.17 7.03
N VAL A 167 -8.47 14.66 7.43
CA VAL A 167 -7.16 15.34 7.25
C VAL A 167 -6.03 14.41 6.79
N SER A 168 -6.31 13.14 6.49
CA SER A 168 -5.32 12.17 5.97
C SER A 168 -4.20 11.83 6.97
N ARG A 169 -4.49 11.94 8.28
CA ARG A 169 -3.50 11.68 9.34
C ARG A 169 -3.61 10.28 9.93
N ARG A 170 -4.66 9.51 9.58
CA ARG A 170 -4.99 8.21 10.18
C ARG A 170 -5.24 8.27 11.68
N LEU A 171 -5.80 9.40 12.13
CA LEU A 171 -6.38 9.61 13.45
C LEU A 171 -7.88 9.75 13.25
N TYR A 172 -8.62 8.68 13.48
CA TYR A 172 -10.03 8.64 13.14
C TYR A 172 -10.90 9.09 14.32
N THR A 173 -12.06 9.65 14.00
CA THR A 173 -13.16 9.83 14.95
C THR A 173 -14.14 8.68 14.80
N LEU A 174 -14.31 7.89 15.85
CA LEU A 174 -15.29 6.80 15.91
C LEU A 174 -16.67 7.37 16.28
N ARG A 175 -17.70 6.93 15.56
CA ARG A 175 -19.09 7.34 15.72
C ARG A 175 -20.04 6.15 15.63
N VAL A 176 -21.24 6.34 16.18
CA VAL A 176 -22.32 5.34 16.11
C VAL A 176 -23.51 5.91 15.35
N LYS A 177 -24.04 5.14 14.40
CA LYS A 177 -25.25 5.46 13.64
C LYS A 177 -26.34 4.44 13.92
N ASN A 178 -27.55 4.90 14.22
CA ASN A 178 -28.74 4.06 14.19
C ASN A 178 -29.23 3.92 12.75
N LEU A 179 -29.12 2.72 12.18
CA LEU A 179 -29.43 2.42 10.78
C LEU A 179 -30.94 2.46 10.48
N LYS A 180 -31.80 2.25 11.48
CA LYS A 180 -33.26 2.34 11.31
C LYS A 180 -33.75 3.77 11.18
N THR A 181 -33.21 4.68 11.99
CA THR A 181 -33.64 6.09 12.04
C THR A 181 -32.77 7.02 11.19
N GLY A 182 -31.59 6.55 10.78
CA GLY A 182 -30.58 7.35 10.09
C GLY A 182 -29.83 8.35 10.97
N LYS A 183 -30.15 8.41 12.28
CA LYS A 183 -29.56 9.39 13.22
C LYS A 183 -28.21 8.91 13.76
N LEU A 184 -27.28 9.85 13.91
CA LEU A 184 -26.06 9.65 14.68
C LEU A 184 -26.38 9.76 16.17
N TYR A 185 -25.70 8.95 16.97
CA TYR A 185 -25.61 9.18 18.40
C TYR A 185 -24.73 10.40 18.69
N PRO A 186 -24.91 11.09 19.84
CA PRO A 186 -24.16 12.30 20.14
C PRO A 186 -22.69 12.04 20.47
N GLU A 187 -22.32 10.80 20.80
CA GLU A 187 -20.93 10.46 21.14
C GLU A 187 -20.03 10.50 19.90
N ALA A 188 -18.84 11.06 20.06
CA ALA A 188 -17.77 11.06 19.06
C ALA A 188 -16.45 10.85 19.78
N ILE A 189 -15.75 9.76 19.44
CA ILE A 189 -14.54 9.34 20.15
C ILE A 189 -13.34 9.61 19.23
N PRO A 190 -12.51 10.63 19.52
CA PRO A 190 -11.39 11.00 18.65
C PRO A 190 -10.17 10.08 18.87
N ASN A 191 -9.19 10.19 17.97
CA ASN A 191 -7.89 9.52 18.06
C ASN A 191 -8.01 8.00 18.14
N THR A 192 -8.84 7.42 17.28
CA THR A 192 -9.06 5.98 17.20
C THR A 192 -8.37 5.38 15.97
N GLU A 193 -8.12 4.08 16.03
CA GLU A 193 -7.59 3.30 14.91
C GLU A 193 -8.69 2.84 13.96
N ALA A 194 -8.47 2.99 12.66
CA ALA A 194 -9.45 2.56 11.66
C ALA A 194 -9.63 1.05 11.69
N GLY A 195 -10.90 0.61 11.64
CA GLY A 195 -11.25 -0.81 11.56
C GLY A 195 -10.91 -1.66 12.79
N SER A 196 -10.39 -1.05 13.88
CA SER A 196 -10.02 -1.75 15.11
C SER A 196 -11.03 -1.45 16.21
N PHE A 197 -12.24 -1.98 16.03
CA PHE A 197 -13.36 -1.88 16.95
C PHE A 197 -14.24 -3.12 16.84
N ALA A 198 -15.03 -3.39 17.89
CA ALA A 198 -15.87 -4.59 17.96
C ALA A 198 -17.15 -4.36 18.77
N TRP A 199 -18.29 -4.88 18.29
CA TRP A 199 -19.51 -4.97 19.11
C TRP A 199 -19.46 -6.19 20.06
N ALA A 200 -19.96 -6.00 21.28
CA ALA A 200 -20.42 -7.13 22.09
C ALA A 200 -21.79 -7.64 21.60
N THR A 201 -22.20 -8.84 22.04
CA THR A 201 -23.48 -9.43 21.61
C THR A 201 -24.70 -8.74 22.21
N ASP A 202 -24.51 -7.84 23.18
CA ASP A 202 -25.60 -7.10 23.84
C ASP A 202 -26.14 -5.94 22.99
N ASN A 203 -25.51 -5.63 21.85
CA ASN A 203 -25.84 -4.51 20.96
C ASN A 203 -25.82 -3.14 21.67
N LYS A 204 -25.00 -3.01 22.71
CA LYS A 204 -24.90 -1.81 23.55
C LYS A 204 -23.46 -1.47 23.91
N THR A 205 -22.64 -2.48 24.12
CA THR A 205 -21.23 -2.31 24.50
C THR A 205 -20.35 -2.46 23.26
N LEU A 206 -19.43 -1.51 23.08
CA LEU A 206 -18.43 -1.53 22.01
C LEU A 206 -17.02 -1.44 22.57
N PHE A 207 -16.06 -1.96 21.83
CA PHE A 207 -14.63 -1.86 22.14
C PHE A 207 -13.92 -1.15 21.00
N TYR A 208 -12.88 -0.39 21.30
CA TYR A 208 -12.08 0.31 20.29
C TYR A 208 -10.62 0.47 20.71
N VAL A 209 -9.73 0.54 19.72
CA VAL A 209 -8.33 0.90 19.92
C VAL A 209 -8.17 2.42 19.86
N LYS A 210 -7.55 2.99 20.89
CA LYS A 210 -7.16 4.39 20.99
C LYS A 210 -5.69 4.55 20.64
N LYS A 211 -5.40 5.63 19.91
CA LYS A 211 -4.06 5.99 19.42
C LYS A 211 -3.42 7.08 20.25
N ASP A 212 -2.10 7.02 20.33
CA ASP A 212 -1.28 8.14 20.77
C ASP A 212 -1.22 9.21 19.65
N PRO A 213 -1.62 10.47 19.90
CA PRO A 213 -1.61 11.51 18.87
C PRO A 213 -0.23 11.92 18.34
N GLN A 214 0.84 11.62 19.09
CA GLN A 214 2.22 11.92 18.72
C GLN A 214 2.81 10.78 17.88
N THR A 215 2.85 9.56 18.44
CA THR A 215 3.47 8.41 17.75
C THR A 215 2.55 7.78 16.70
N LEU A 216 1.25 8.08 16.74
CA LEU A 216 0.20 7.52 15.89
C LEU A 216 0.04 5.99 16.01
N LEU A 217 0.49 5.41 17.12
CA LEU A 217 0.32 3.98 17.40
C LEU A 217 -0.93 3.75 18.25
N GLY A 218 -1.70 2.72 17.90
CA GLY A 218 -2.73 2.17 18.79
C GLY A 218 -2.06 1.50 19.98
N TYR A 219 -2.44 1.89 21.20
CA TYR A 219 -1.80 1.38 22.42
C TYR A 219 -2.77 1.06 23.56
N GLN A 220 -4.04 1.47 23.47
CA GLN A 220 -5.04 1.21 24.50
C GLN A 220 -6.33 0.67 23.89
N VAL A 221 -6.94 -0.31 24.54
CA VAL A 221 -8.30 -0.77 24.23
C VAL A 221 -9.24 -0.28 25.31
N TYR A 222 -10.29 0.41 24.89
CA TYR A 222 -11.34 0.90 25.75
C TYR A 222 -12.65 0.18 25.48
N ARG A 223 -13.45 0.06 26.54
CA ARG A 223 -14.84 -0.39 26.49
C ARG A 223 -15.76 0.82 26.69
N HIS A 224 -16.64 1.04 25.73
CA HIS A 224 -17.65 2.09 25.73
C HIS A 224 -19.06 1.50 25.82
N VAL A 225 -19.93 2.18 26.55
CA VAL A 225 -21.35 1.84 26.65
C VAL A 225 -22.16 2.89 25.90
N LEU A 226 -22.94 2.47 24.92
CA LEU A 226 -23.73 3.39 24.10
C LEU A 226 -24.62 4.30 24.96
N GLY A 227 -24.58 5.61 24.67
CA GLY A 227 -25.34 6.63 25.41
C GLY A 227 -24.61 7.24 26.61
N THR A 228 -23.36 6.84 26.92
CA THR A 228 -22.55 7.44 28.00
C THR A 228 -21.50 8.40 27.47
N ASP A 229 -20.98 9.31 28.30
CA ASP A 229 -19.83 10.14 27.94
C ASP A 229 -18.58 9.26 27.76
N SER A 230 -17.91 9.36 26.60
CA SER A 230 -16.65 8.67 26.29
C SER A 230 -15.53 8.88 27.32
N LYS A 231 -15.59 9.96 28.12
CA LYS A 231 -14.65 10.18 29.24
C LYS A 231 -14.80 9.15 30.36
N SER A 232 -15.94 8.45 30.42
CA SER A 232 -16.22 7.38 31.39
C SER A 232 -15.90 5.98 30.85
N ASP A 233 -15.35 5.88 29.64
CA ASP A 233 -14.96 4.61 29.04
C ASP A 233 -13.91 3.90 29.89
N VAL A 234 -14.03 2.58 29.99
CA VAL A 234 -13.17 1.76 30.84
C VAL A 234 -11.99 1.25 30.02
N LEU A 235 -10.76 1.56 30.45
CA LEU A 235 -9.55 0.93 29.91
C LEU A 235 -9.56 -0.57 30.23
N VAL A 236 -9.49 -1.43 29.22
CA VAL A 236 -9.52 -2.89 29.39
C VAL A 236 -8.19 -3.57 29.05
N TYR A 237 -7.35 -2.93 28.23
CA TYR A 237 -5.99 -3.39 27.92
C TYR A 237 -5.12 -2.21 27.48
N GLU A 238 -3.83 -2.28 27.81
CA GLU A 238 -2.81 -1.31 27.39
C GLU A 238 -1.56 -2.07 26.92
N GLU A 239 -1.15 -1.82 25.68
CA GLU A 239 0.12 -2.29 25.13
C GLU A 239 1.22 -1.32 25.56
N LYS A 240 2.18 -1.84 26.33
CA LYS A 240 3.26 -1.04 26.91
C LYS A 240 4.48 -0.96 26.01
N ASP A 241 4.62 -1.89 25.06
CA ASP A 241 5.70 -1.92 24.10
C ASP A 241 5.23 -1.31 22.78
N ASN A 242 5.71 -0.11 22.49
CA ASN A 242 5.36 0.67 21.30
C ASN A 242 5.94 0.09 19.98
N GLN A 243 6.49 -1.12 20.00
CA GLN A 243 6.82 -1.89 18.81
C GLN A 243 5.66 -2.78 18.33
N PHE A 244 4.65 -2.99 19.18
CA PHE A 244 3.48 -3.77 18.83
C PHE A 244 2.36 -2.90 18.29
N TYR A 245 1.92 -3.22 17.08
CA TYR A 245 0.70 -2.71 16.48
C TYR A 245 -0.50 -3.47 17.04
N MET A 246 -1.56 -2.75 17.32
CA MET A 246 -2.78 -3.32 17.89
C MET A 246 -3.86 -3.48 16.82
N GLY A 247 -4.51 -4.64 16.83
CA GLY A 247 -5.75 -4.90 16.14
C GLY A 247 -6.85 -5.30 17.13
N LEU A 248 -8.10 -5.07 16.74
CA LEU A 248 -9.27 -5.44 17.53
C LEU A 248 -10.41 -5.81 16.59
N GLY A 249 -11.03 -6.96 16.83
CA GLY A 249 -12.19 -7.39 16.04
C GLY A 249 -12.93 -8.56 16.68
N ARG A 250 -13.92 -9.08 15.97
CA ARG A 250 -14.62 -10.31 16.36
C ARG A 250 -14.13 -11.50 15.57
N SER A 251 -13.98 -12.62 16.25
CA SER A 251 -13.85 -13.94 15.61
C SER A 251 -14.99 -14.17 14.62
N LYS A 252 -14.72 -14.87 13.50
CA LYS A 252 -15.74 -15.24 12.50
C LYS A 252 -16.89 -16.06 13.07
N SER A 253 -16.64 -16.85 14.12
CA SER A 253 -17.67 -17.58 14.88
C SER A 253 -18.56 -16.68 15.72
N LYS A 254 -18.22 -15.39 15.84
CA LYS A 254 -18.85 -14.37 16.69
C LYS A 254 -18.74 -14.64 18.19
N LYS A 255 -18.04 -15.68 18.63
CA LYS A 255 -17.92 -16.05 20.05
C LYS A 255 -16.98 -15.13 20.83
N TYR A 256 -15.84 -14.77 20.23
CA TYR A 256 -14.80 -13.97 20.87
C TYR A 256 -14.65 -12.59 20.24
N ILE A 257 -14.37 -11.60 21.09
CA ILE A 257 -13.67 -10.36 20.75
C ILE A 257 -12.18 -10.64 20.96
N GLU A 258 -11.36 -10.24 20.00
CA GLU A 258 -9.94 -10.57 19.92
C GLU A 258 -9.13 -9.28 19.86
N ILE A 259 -8.22 -9.09 20.81
CA ILE A 259 -7.15 -8.09 20.73
C ILE A 259 -5.93 -8.81 20.16
N SER A 260 -5.37 -8.30 19.07
CA SER A 260 -4.09 -8.77 18.54
C SER A 260 -3.01 -7.72 18.78
N SER A 261 -1.89 -8.12 19.38
CA SER A 261 -0.66 -7.33 19.39
C SER A 261 0.34 -7.98 18.43
N ASP A 262 0.72 -7.28 17.36
CA ASP A 262 1.64 -7.77 16.34
C ASP A 262 2.87 -6.86 16.22
N HIS A 263 4.06 -7.45 16.27
CA HIS A 263 5.32 -6.74 16.05
C HIS A 263 5.87 -7.10 14.67
N ASN A 264 5.11 -6.81 13.60
CA ASN A 264 5.53 -6.87 12.19
C ASN A 264 6.41 -8.08 11.84
N GLY A 265 5.86 -9.26 12.12
CA GLY A 265 6.52 -10.53 11.83
C GLY A 265 7.65 -10.92 12.78
N VAL A 266 7.72 -10.34 13.97
CA VAL A 266 8.68 -10.72 15.02
C VAL A 266 7.99 -11.54 16.11
N ALA A 267 6.83 -11.09 16.56
CA ALA A 267 6.04 -11.77 17.58
C ALA A 267 4.57 -11.35 17.49
N THR A 268 3.68 -12.27 17.84
CA THR A 268 2.24 -12.00 17.91
C THR A 268 1.69 -12.45 19.26
N GLU A 269 0.67 -11.75 19.76
CA GLU A 269 -0.13 -12.16 20.92
C GLU A 269 -1.61 -11.93 20.63
N TYR A 270 -2.46 -12.88 21.02
CA TYR A 270 -3.90 -12.69 21.05
C TYR A 270 -4.40 -12.71 22.48
N GLN A 271 -5.36 -11.83 22.76
CA GLN A 271 -6.19 -11.90 23.96
C GLN A 271 -7.66 -12.01 23.58
N LEU A 272 -8.39 -12.83 24.33
CA LEU A 272 -9.75 -13.24 24.03
C LEU A 272 -10.70 -12.83 25.14
N LEU A 273 -11.83 -12.25 24.76
CA LEU A 273 -12.99 -12.01 25.61
C LEU A 273 -14.23 -12.65 24.96
N GLU A 274 -15.03 -13.41 25.72
CA GLU A 274 -16.32 -13.86 25.21
C GLU A 274 -17.23 -12.66 24.95
N ALA A 275 -17.71 -12.50 23.72
CA ALA A 275 -18.49 -11.35 23.28
C ALA A 275 -19.84 -11.22 24.02
N SER A 276 -20.32 -12.31 24.64
CA SER A 276 -21.53 -12.36 25.48
C SER A 276 -21.32 -11.93 26.93
N LYS A 277 -20.07 -11.72 27.35
CA LYS A 277 -19.69 -11.26 28.69
C LYS A 277 -18.85 -9.98 28.59
N PRO A 278 -19.39 -8.87 28.06
CA PRO A 278 -18.62 -7.66 27.74
C PRO A 278 -17.97 -6.98 28.96
N THR A 279 -18.43 -7.28 30.17
CA THR A 279 -17.82 -6.78 31.41
C THR A 279 -16.72 -7.70 31.97
N GLY A 280 -16.47 -8.85 31.34
CA GLY A 280 -15.43 -9.80 31.73
C GLY A 280 -14.01 -9.32 31.44
N HIS A 281 -13.06 -10.24 31.58
CA HIS A 281 -11.63 -9.97 31.40
C HIS A 281 -11.10 -10.64 30.13
N PHE A 282 -10.22 -9.93 29.43
CA PHE A 282 -9.44 -10.50 28.34
C PHE A 282 -8.46 -11.54 28.89
N THR A 283 -8.36 -12.66 28.19
CA THR A 283 -7.50 -13.80 28.55
C THR A 283 -6.53 -14.08 27.42
N THR A 284 -5.24 -14.17 27.73
CA THR A 284 -4.19 -14.43 26.75
C THR A 284 -4.34 -15.82 26.13
N PHE A 285 -4.36 -15.89 24.80
CA PHE A 285 -4.39 -17.16 24.05
C PHE A 285 -3.11 -17.95 24.28
N LEU A 286 -1.97 -17.32 23.98
CA LEU A 286 -0.62 -17.82 24.24
C LEU A 286 0.30 -16.61 24.44
N PRO A 287 1.04 -16.50 25.57
CA PRO A 287 1.95 -15.38 25.79
C PRO A 287 2.96 -15.23 24.66
N ARG A 288 3.21 -13.99 24.25
CA ARG A 288 4.15 -13.70 23.16
C ARG A 288 5.56 -14.19 23.46
N GLN A 289 6.25 -14.57 22.40
CA GLN A 289 7.66 -14.92 22.41
C GLN A 289 8.34 -14.30 21.20
N LYS A 290 9.51 -13.67 21.39
CA LYS A 290 10.30 -13.14 20.26
C LYS A 290 10.63 -14.26 19.26
N GLY A 291 10.40 -13.97 17.98
CA GLY A 291 10.56 -14.93 16.87
C GLY A 291 9.38 -15.88 16.68
N HIS A 292 8.27 -15.71 17.42
CA HIS A 292 7.09 -16.55 17.30
C HIS A 292 5.87 -15.77 16.84
N GLU A 293 5.48 -16.00 15.59
CA GLU A 293 4.27 -15.48 14.97
C GLU A 293 3.20 -16.58 14.95
N TYR A 294 1.95 -16.16 15.16
CA TYR A 294 0.80 -17.01 14.94
C TYR A 294 -0.46 -16.20 14.65
N ASP A 295 -1.39 -16.77 13.89
CA ASP A 295 -2.76 -16.27 13.70
C ASP A 295 -3.75 -17.34 14.17
N ILE A 296 -4.90 -16.92 14.69
CA ILE A 296 -5.93 -17.82 15.20
C ILE A 296 -7.23 -17.68 14.42
N VAL A 297 -7.92 -18.80 14.24
CA VAL A 297 -9.33 -18.82 13.80
C VAL A 297 -10.10 -19.78 14.71
N HIS A 298 -11.13 -19.26 15.36
CA HIS A 298 -12.04 -20.07 16.18
C HIS A 298 -12.95 -20.96 15.31
N TYR A 299 -13.05 -22.24 15.66
CA TYR A 299 -13.89 -23.22 14.97
C TYR A 299 -14.48 -24.23 15.97
N LYS A 300 -15.79 -24.15 16.21
CA LYS A 300 -16.53 -25.01 17.15
C LYS A 300 -15.97 -24.94 18.57
N ASP A 301 -15.23 -25.96 18.99
CA ASP A 301 -14.65 -26.18 20.32
C ASP A 301 -13.11 -26.12 20.31
N LYS A 302 -12.53 -25.60 19.23
CA LYS A 302 -11.08 -25.49 19.02
C LYS A 302 -10.69 -24.21 18.28
N PHE A 303 -9.39 -23.97 18.21
CA PHE A 303 -8.78 -22.97 17.35
C PHE A 303 -7.90 -23.65 16.32
N TYR A 304 -7.99 -23.19 15.07
CA TYR A 304 -6.91 -23.37 14.10
C TYR A 304 -5.85 -22.30 14.34
N VAL A 305 -4.58 -22.68 14.30
CA VAL A 305 -3.44 -21.81 14.58
C VAL A 305 -2.43 -21.92 13.45
N ARG A 306 -2.36 -20.90 12.60
CA ARG A 306 -1.26 -20.74 11.64
C ARG A 306 -0.06 -20.25 12.43
N THR A 307 1.09 -20.92 12.40
CA THR A 307 2.23 -20.52 13.22
C THR A 307 3.59 -20.80 12.59
N ASN A 308 4.58 -19.94 12.88
CA ASN A 308 5.97 -20.15 12.47
C ASN A 308 6.78 -21.02 13.46
N TRP A 309 6.14 -21.58 14.50
CA TRP A 309 6.84 -22.38 15.52
C TRP A 309 7.60 -23.54 14.87
N LYS A 310 8.94 -23.49 14.90
CA LYS A 310 9.85 -24.43 14.22
C LYS A 310 9.53 -24.61 12.70
N ALA A 311 8.94 -23.61 12.06
CA ALA A 311 8.40 -23.66 10.70
C ALA A 311 8.52 -22.28 10.04
N GLU A 312 9.66 -21.98 9.40
CA GLU A 312 9.92 -20.67 8.78
C GLU A 312 8.81 -20.26 7.79
N ASN A 313 8.33 -21.20 6.97
CA ASN A 313 7.22 -20.98 6.03
C ASN A 313 5.83 -21.29 6.61
N PHE A 314 5.73 -21.26 7.94
CA PHE A 314 4.55 -21.56 8.73
C PHE A 314 4.05 -23.02 8.59
N ARG A 315 3.29 -23.43 9.59
CA ARG A 315 2.51 -24.67 9.64
C ARG A 315 1.09 -24.34 10.12
N LEU A 316 0.15 -25.25 9.92
CA LEU A 316 -1.18 -25.15 10.52
C LEU A 316 -1.31 -26.16 11.64
N MET A 317 -1.70 -25.69 12.81
CA MET A 317 -1.98 -26.51 13.99
C MET A 317 -3.46 -26.35 14.39
N GLU A 318 -3.93 -27.23 15.27
CA GLU A 318 -5.18 -27.07 16.00
C GLU A 318 -4.98 -27.27 17.50
N VAL A 319 -5.78 -26.58 18.32
CA VAL A 319 -5.75 -26.71 19.78
C VAL A 319 -7.17 -26.58 20.35
N PRO A 320 -7.60 -27.44 21.29
CA PRO A 320 -8.89 -27.29 21.97
C PRO A 320 -9.02 -25.97 22.73
N GLU A 321 -10.25 -25.47 22.85
CA GLU A 321 -10.55 -24.36 23.75
C GLU A 321 -10.09 -24.67 25.20
N GLY A 322 -9.60 -23.65 25.91
CA GLY A 322 -9.11 -23.79 27.28
C GLY A 322 -7.78 -24.55 27.42
N LYS A 323 -7.16 -25.00 26.32
CA LYS A 323 -5.83 -25.64 26.29
C LYS A 323 -4.80 -24.87 25.46
N THR A 324 -5.10 -23.62 25.10
CA THR A 324 -4.34 -22.81 24.15
C THR A 324 -2.89 -22.57 24.57
N THR A 325 -2.63 -22.41 25.88
CA THR A 325 -1.28 -22.21 26.43
C THR A 325 -0.45 -23.51 26.56
N ASP A 326 -1.09 -24.67 26.49
CA ASP A 326 -0.43 -25.97 26.53
C ASP A 326 -0.03 -26.42 25.12
N ARG A 327 1.21 -26.10 24.72
CA ARG A 327 1.74 -26.51 23.41
C ARG A 327 1.75 -28.02 23.18
N THR A 328 1.66 -28.86 24.22
CA THR A 328 1.57 -30.32 24.04
C THR A 328 0.18 -30.77 23.58
N ALA A 329 -0.84 -29.93 23.78
CA ALA A 329 -2.19 -30.13 23.27
C ALA A 329 -2.35 -29.72 21.79
N TRP A 330 -1.34 -29.06 21.20
CA TRP A 330 -1.37 -28.61 19.82
C TRP A 330 -1.10 -29.77 18.87
N LYS A 331 -1.99 -29.98 17.90
CA LYS A 331 -1.90 -31.05 16.92
C LYS A 331 -1.65 -30.48 15.53
N GLU A 332 -0.73 -31.08 14.79
CA GLU A 332 -0.41 -30.63 13.44
C GLU A 332 -1.52 -31.03 12.46
N VAL A 333 -1.97 -30.04 11.67
CA VAL A 333 -3.00 -30.20 10.62
C VAL A 333 -2.34 -30.16 9.26
N ILE A 334 -1.47 -29.16 9.02
CA ILE A 334 -0.66 -29.03 7.80
C ILE A 334 0.78 -28.81 8.22
N ALA A 335 1.64 -29.75 7.86
CA ALA A 335 3.07 -29.68 8.16
C ALA A 335 3.77 -28.53 7.42
N HIS A 336 4.88 -28.07 8.01
CA HIS A 336 5.78 -27.12 7.37
C HIS A 336 6.33 -27.65 6.04
N ARG A 337 6.39 -26.79 5.02
CA ARG A 337 6.99 -27.08 3.72
C ARG A 337 8.02 -25.99 3.37
N PRO A 338 9.29 -26.34 3.14
CA PRO A 338 10.33 -25.36 2.83
C PRO A 338 10.07 -24.55 1.54
N ASP A 339 9.32 -25.09 0.58
CA ASP A 339 9.03 -24.45 -0.71
C ASP A 339 7.64 -23.79 -0.78
N VAL A 340 6.84 -23.85 0.29
CA VAL A 340 5.47 -23.31 0.32
C VAL A 340 5.25 -22.49 1.57
N TYR A 341 5.10 -21.18 1.39
CA TYR A 341 4.70 -20.27 2.45
C TYR A 341 3.19 -20.32 2.65
N LEU A 342 2.76 -20.80 3.82
CA LEU A 342 1.37 -20.71 4.23
C LEU A 342 1.11 -19.27 4.67
N ALA A 343 0.34 -18.51 3.88
CA ALA A 343 0.16 -17.07 4.06
C ALA A 343 -1.04 -16.73 4.95
N ASN A 344 -2.15 -17.44 4.80
CA ASN A 344 -3.37 -17.24 5.60
C ASN A 344 -4.29 -18.47 5.53
N MET A 345 -5.40 -18.40 6.27
CA MET A 345 -6.46 -19.40 6.26
C MET A 345 -7.83 -18.75 6.37
N ASP A 346 -8.84 -19.42 5.84
CA ASP A 346 -10.24 -19.14 6.13
C ASP A 346 -10.99 -20.45 6.40
N VAL A 347 -11.90 -20.41 7.36
CA VAL A 347 -12.57 -21.60 7.90
C VAL A 347 -14.07 -21.47 7.71
N PHE A 348 -14.67 -22.55 7.22
CA PHE A 348 -16.10 -22.70 6.98
C PHE A 348 -16.61 -23.92 7.77
N ALA A 349 -17.93 -24.05 7.87
CA ALA A 349 -18.55 -25.18 8.59
C ALA A 349 -18.01 -26.56 8.16
N LYS A 350 -17.76 -26.75 6.84
CA LYS A 350 -17.27 -28.02 6.25
C LYS A 350 -15.88 -27.93 5.61
N HIS A 351 -15.37 -26.74 5.36
CA HIS A 351 -14.16 -26.54 4.55
C HIS A 351 -13.11 -25.74 5.31
N LEU A 352 -11.85 -26.00 4.99
CA LEU A 352 -10.69 -25.22 5.37
C LEU A 352 -10.05 -24.75 4.07
N VAL A 353 -9.85 -23.45 3.91
CA VAL A 353 -9.25 -22.86 2.71
C VAL A 353 -7.95 -22.19 3.12
N LEU A 354 -6.87 -22.47 2.39
CA LEU A 354 -5.53 -21.96 2.67
C LEU A 354 -5.07 -21.08 1.53
N GLY A 355 -4.55 -19.90 1.87
CA GLY A 355 -3.77 -19.07 0.95
C GLY A 355 -2.30 -19.43 1.09
N GLU A 356 -1.68 -19.85 -0.01
CA GLU A 356 -0.29 -20.31 -0.03
C GLU A 356 0.52 -19.52 -1.08
N ARG A 357 1.83 -19.41 -0.90
CA ARG A 357 2.75 -18.96 -1.96
C ARG A 357 3.72 -20.07 -2.29
N LYS A 358 3.89 -20.33 -3.58
CA LYS A 358 4.86 -21.30 -4.10
C LYS A 358 5.51 -20.74 -5.35
N ALA A 359 6.84 -20.77 -5.36
CA ALA A 359 7.65 -20.33 -6.49
C ALA A 359 7.19 -18.98 -7.07
N GLY A 360 6.93 -17.97 -6.23
CA GLY A 360 6.60 -16.60 -6.67
C GLY A 360 5.14 -16.32 -6.99
N LEU A 361 4.21 -17.28 -6.81
CA LEU A 361 2.79 -17.12 -7.12
C LEU A 361 1.92 -17.48 -5.92
N THR A 362 0.76 -16.80 -5.80
CA THR A 362 -0.26 -17.17 -4.82
C THR A 362 -1.06 -18.39 -5.30
N ASN A 363 -1.51 -19.21 -4.37
CA ASN A 363 -2.30 -20.41 -4.60
C ASN A 363 -3.43 -20.46 -3.57
N ILE A 364 -4.57 -21.02 -3.97
CA ILE A 364 -5.69 -21.30 -3.06
C ILE A 364 -5.87 -22.81 -3.00
N ARG A 365 -5.80 -23.36 -1.79
CA ARG A 365 -6.00 -24.78 -1.50
C ARG A 365 -7.29 -24.96 -0.70
N VAL A 366 -8.16 -25.86 -1.13
CA VAL A 366 -9.44 -26.16 -0.49
C VAL A 366 -9.39 -27.57 0.06
N ILE A 367 -9.69 -27.70 1.36
CA ILE A 367 -9.69 -28.96 2.10
C ILE A 367 -11.08 -29.18 2.68
N ASN A 368 -11.74 -30.26 2.26
CA ASN A 368 -12.98 -30.70 2.89
C ASN A 368 -12.65 -31.38 4.23
N GLN A 369 -13.14 -30.83 5.33
CA GLN A 369 -12.79 -31.28 6.67
C GLN A 369 -13.36 -32.67 7.00
N GLN A 370 -14.40 -33.14 6.29
CA GLN A 370 -15.07 -34.42 6.50
C GLN A 370 -14.48 -35.52 5.60
N SER A 371 -14.50 -35.32 4.28
CA SER A 371 -14.01 -36.32 3.31
C SER A 371 -12.49 -36.34 3.18
N LYS A 372 -11.81 -35.29 3.67
CA LYS A 372 -10.37 -35.05 3.49
C LYS A 372 -9.95 -34.85 2.03
N ALA A 373 -10.92 -34.59 1.13
CA ALA A 373 -10.61 -34.12 -0.21
C ALA A 373 -9.81 -32.81 -0.14
N ASP A 374 -8.76 -32.72 -0.95
CA ASP A 374 -7.73 -31.70 -0.83
C ASP A 374 -7.23 -31.33 -2.23
N GLU A 375 -7.42 -30.08 -2.64
CA GLU A 375 -7.13 -29.64 -3.99
C GLU A 375 -6.67 -28.19 -4.06
N TYR A 376 -5.90 -27.89 -5.11
CA TYR A 376 -5.58 -26.53 -5.51
C TYR A 376 -6.55 -26.05 -6.58
N LEU A 377 -6.92 -24.77 -6.51
CA LEU A 377 -7.58 -24.10 -7.63
C LEU A 377 -6.56 -23.84 -8.75
N ASP A 378 -6.95 -24.13 -10.00
CA ASP A 378 -6.19 -23.79 -11.19
C ASP A 378 -6.66 -22.44 -11.77
N PHE A 379 -5.69 -21.62 -12.18
CA PHE A 379 -5.89 -20.27 -12.67
C PHE A 379 -5.44 -20.06 -14.12
N GLY A 380 -4.63 -20.96 -14.69
CA GLY A 380 -4.34 -21.01 -16.14
C GLY A 380 -3.42 -19.92 -16.74
N GLU A 381 -2.92 -18.95 -15.97
CA GLU A 381 -1.97 -17.92 -16.47
C GLU A 381 -0.57 -18.07 -15.83
N PRO A 382 0.52 -17.66 -16.51
CA PRO A 382 1.88 -17.85 -16.01
C PRO A 382 2.27 -16.88 -14.87
N ALA A 383 1.64 -15.70 -14.82
CA ALA A 383 1.81 -14.70 -13.78
C ALA A 383 0.44 -14.11 -13.43
N TYR A 384 -0.02 -14.41 -12.22
CA TYR A 384 -1.32 -14.00 -11.72
C TYR A 384 -1.27 -13.74 -10.22
N VAL A 385 -2.37 -13.21 -9.71
CA VAL A 385 -2.67 -13.15 -8.28
C VAL A 385 -4.08 -13.64 -8.04
N ALA A 386 -4.21 -14.55 -7.09
CA ALA A 386 -5.47 -15.03 -6.55
C ALA A 386 -5.44 -14.93 -5.02
N GLY A 387 -6.56 -14.53 -4.42
CA GLY A 387 -6.66 -14.37 -2.96
C GLY A 387 -8.03 -14.75 -2.43
N ILE A 388 -8.04 -15.34 -1.23
CA ILE A 388 -9.27 -15.52 -0.45
C ILE A 388 -9.87 -14.13 -0.20
N SER A 389 -11.13 -13.91 -0.59
CA SER A 389 -11.82 -12.64 -0.38
C SER A 389 -12.56 -12.61 0.97
N TYR A 390 -13.34 -11.57 1.21
CA TYR A 390 -14.20 -11.49 2.39
C TYR A 390 -15.34 -12.52 2.32
N ASN A 391 -15.35 -13.45 3.28
CA ASN A 391 -16.31 -14.55 3.40
C ASN A 391 -16.91 -14.57 4.82
N PRO A 392 -17.81 -13.64 5.18
CA PRO A 392 -18.30 -13.50 6.56
C PRO A 392 -19.22 -14.64 6.99
N ASP A 393 -19.98 -15.23 6.06
CA ASP A 393 -20.87 -16.34 6.39
C ASP A 393 -20.04 -17.61 6.66
N PHE A 394 -20.08 -18.08 7.90
CA PHE A 394 -19.42 -19.31 8.31
C PHE A 394 -20.12 -20.57 7.76
N ASN A 395 -21.44 -20.52 7.55
CA ASN A 395 -22.29 -21.66 7.20
C ASN A 395 -22.57 -21.74 5.69
N THR A 396 -21.51 -21.63 4.89
CA THR A 396 -21.59 -21.73 3.43
C THR A 396 -20.58 -22.74 2.88
N ASN A 397 -20.91 -23.29 1.70
CA ASN A 397 -19.99 -24.08 0.89
C ASN A 397 -19.43 -23.27 -0.30
N VAL A 398 -19.76 -21.99 -0.38
CA VAL A 398 -19.30 -21.10 -1.44
C VAL A 398 -18.13 -20.27 -0.92
N LEU A 399 -16.96 -20.50 -1.50
CA LEU A 399 -15.78 -19.65 -1.32
C LEU A 399 -15.85 -18.49 -2.31
N ARG A 400 -15.83 -17.26 -1.82
CA ARG A 400 -15.52 -16.10 -2.64
C ARG A 400 -14.01 -15.88 -2.69
N TYR A 401 -13.47 -15.75 -3.89
CA TYR A 401 -12.08 -15.37 -4.10
C TYR A 401 -11.94 -14.32 -5.20
N SER A 402 -10.84 -13.60 -5.15
CA SER A 402 -10.44 -12.63 -6.17
C SER A 402 -9.37 -13.22 -7.07
N TYR A 403 -9.39 -12.80 -8.33
CA TYR A 403 -8.42 -13.19 -9.34
C TYR A 403 -8.05 -12.00 -10.22
N SER A 404 -6.78 -11.89 -10.58
CA SER A 404 -6.28 -10.87 -11.50
C SER A 404 -4.97 -11.35 -12.13
N SER A 405 -4.61 -10.80 -13.27
CA SER A 405 -3.28 -11.00 -13.87
C SER A 405 -2.82 -9.71 -14.51
N LEU A 406 -1.59 -9.65 -15.02
CA LEU A 406 -1.14 -8.47 -15.77
C LEU A 406 -1.99 -8.19 -17.02
N THR A 407 -2.76 -9.17 -17.53
CA THR A 407 -3.66 -9.02 -18.69
C THR A 407 -5.14 -9.17 -18.37
N THR A 408 -5.50 -9.71 -17.20
CA THR A 408 -6.89 -9.99 -16.81
C THR A 408 -7.35 -9.03 -15.72
N PRO A 409 -8.34 -8.16 -15.98
CA PRO A 409 -8.91 -7.28 -14.96
C PRO A 409 -9.41 -8.02 -13.72
N ASN A 410 -9.44 -7.29 -12.60
CA ASN A 410 -9.85 -7.84 -11.31
C ASN A 410 -11.21 -8.53 -11.41
N SER A 411 -11.26 -9.77 -10.96
CA SER A 411 -12.43 -10.65 -11.07
C SER A 411 -12.79 -11.22 -9.71
N THR A 412 -14.08 -11.25 -9.40
CA THR A 412 -14.63 -11.92 -8.23
C THR A 412 -15.34 -13.18 -8.66
N PHE A 413 -14.96 -14.30 -8.07
CA PHE A 413 -15.55 -15.61 -8.31
C PHE A 413 -16.19 -16.15 -7.04
N ASP A 414 -17.32 -16.82 -7.23
CA ASP A 414 -17.90 -17.72 -6.23
C ASP A 414 -17.56 -19.16 -6.67
N TYR A 415 -16.95 -19.93 -5.78
CA TYR A 415 -16.57 -21.32 -5.99
C TYR A 415 -17.31 -22.22 -5.02
N ASN A 416 -18.17 -23.09 -5.56
CA ASN A 416 -18.78 -24.12 -4.74
C ASN A 416 -17.72 -25.18 -4.42
N MET A 417 -17.30 -25.25 -3.16
CA MET A 417 -16.22 -26.13 -2.71
C MET A 417 -16.59 -27.62 -2.74
N ASP A 418 -17.89 -27.97 -2.79
CA ASP A 418 -18.34 -29.36 -2.92
C ASP A 418 -18.41 -29.78 -4.39
N THR A 419 -19.05 -28.97 -5.25
CA THR A 419 -19.30 -29.32 -6.66
C THR A 419 -18.21 -28.85 -7.62
N LYS A 420 -17.27 -28.05 -7.14
CA LYS A 420 -16.17 -27.43 -7.90
C LYS A 420 -16.62 -26.46 -9.00
N VAL A 421 -17.88 -26.02 -8.96
CA VAL A 421 -18.41 -25.06 -9.92
C VAL A 421 -17.87 -23.66 -9.60
N LYS A 422 -17.12 -23.09 -10.55
CA LYS A 422 -16.63 -21.71 -10.54
C LYS A 422 -17.60 -20.80 -11.28
N THR A 423 -18.13 -19.79 -10.59
CA THR A 423 -19.05 -18.79 -11.15
C THR A 423 -18.40 -17.41 -11.12
N LEU A 424 -18.17 -16.81 -12.29
CA LEU A 424 -17.76 -15.41 -12.37
C LEU A 424 -18.91 -14.52 -11.90
N ARG A 425 -18.70 -13.78 -10.81
CA ARG A 425 -19.70 -12.85 -10.26
C ARG A 425 -19.56 -11.46 -10.85
N LYS A 426 -18.32 -11.01 -11.01
CA LYS A 426 -17.99 -9.72 -11.61
C LYS A 426 -16.56 -9.76 -12.13
N GLN A 427 -16.36 -9.16 -13.30
CA GLN A 427 -15.05 -8.74 -13.76
C GLN A 427 -15.08 -7.21 -13.85
N GLN A 428 -14.01 -6.55 -13.42
CA GLN A 428 -13.84 -5.11 -13.58
C GLN A 428 -13.99 -4.77 -15.06
N GLU A 429 -14.98 -3.94 -15.36
CA GLU A 429 -15.18 -3.43 -16.70
C GLU A 429 -14.15 -2.32 -16.97
N VAL A 430 -13.41 -2.46 -18.07
CA VAL A 430 -12.42 -1.48 -18.53
C VAL A 430 -12.96 -0.85 -19.81
N LEU A 431 -13.48 0.36 -19.68
CA LEU A 431 -14.05 1.10 -20.81
C LEU A 431 -12.95 1.56 -21.79
N GLY A 432 -13.34 2.02 -22.97
CA GLY A 432 -12.39 2.51 -23.97
C GLY A 432 -11.79 1.43 -24.89
N GLY A 433 -12.47 0.29 -25.06
CA GLY A 433 -12.10 -0.73 -26.05
C GLY A 433 -10.96 -1.65 -25.62
N PHE A 434 -10.70 -1.78 -24.32
CA PHE A 434 -9.71 -2.74 -23.81
C PHE A 434 -10.05 -4.16 -24.26
N ASP A 435 -9.07 -4.83 -24.87
CA ASP A 435 -9.08 -6.26 -25.13
C ASP A 435 -7.80 -6.87 -24.55
N ARG A 436 -7.96 -7.81 -23.62
CA ARG A 436 -6.83 -8.53 -23.00
C ARG A 436 -5.95 -9.22 -24.04
N ASN A 437 -6.51 -9.60 -25.19
CA ASN A 437 -5.77 -10.26 -26.27
C ASN A 437 -4.79 -9.32 -26.97
N ASN A 438 -4.81 -8.01 -26.69
CA ASN A 438 -3.81 -7.07 -27.20
C ASN A 438 -2.50 -7.09 -26.39
N TYR A 439 -2.45 -7.79 -25.26
CA TYR A 439 -1.30 -7.78 -24.36
C TYR A 439 -0.72 -9.18 -24.17
N VAL A 440 0.58 -9.24 -23.86
CA VAL A 440 1.31 -10.47 -23.56
C VAL A 440 1.90 -10.32 -22.16
N SER A 441 1.71 -11.35 -21.33
CA SER A 441 2.36 -11.47 -20.02
C SER A 441 3.44 -12.55 -20.07
N GLU A 442 4.60 -12.26 -19.50
CA GLU A 442 5.72 -13.20 -19.39
C GLU A 442 6.18 -13.32 -17.96
N ARG A 443 6.75 -14.48 -17.64
CA ARG A 443 7.37 -14.74 -16.36
C ARG A 443 8.66 -15.54 -16.54
N PHE A 444 9.72 -15.10 -15.88
CA PHE A 444 11.01 -15.81 -15.87
C PHE A 444 11.79 -15.50 -14.59
N PHE A 445 12.97 -16.09 -14.45
CA PHE A 445 13.87 -15.84 -13.33
C PHE A 445 15.17 -15.19 -13.82
N VAL A 446 15.59 -14.13 -13.15
CA VAL A 446 16.92 -13.51 -13.29
C VAL A 446 17.84 -14.09 -12.23
N THR A 447 19.09 -14.37 -12.58
CA THR A 447 20.09 -14.79 -11.61
C THR A 447 20.79 -13.55 -11.07
N ALA A 448 20.58 -13.25 -9.79
CA ALA A 448 21.28 -12.18 -9.09
C ALA A 448 22.77 -12.48 -8.95
N ARG A 449 23.57 -11.48 -8.60
CA ARG A 449 25.03 -11.54 -8.45
C ARG A 449 25.53 -12.55 -7.42
N ASP A 450 24.68 -12.95 -6.48
CA ASP A 450 24.95 -13.98 -5.48
C ASP A 450 24.31 -15.34 -5.80
N GLY A 451 23.74 -15.48 -7.00
CA GLY A 451 23.14 -16.73 -7.49
C GLY A 451 21.65 -16.88 -7.20
N ALA A 452 21.02 -16.00 -6.42
CA ALA A 452 19.59 -16.04 -6.15
C ALA A 452 18.77 -15.94 -7.44
N LYS A 453 17.65 -16.67 -7.52
CA LYS A 453 16.75 -16.66 -8.69
C LYS A 453 15.59 -15.69 -8.42
N VAL A 454 15.76 -14.44 -8.83
CA VAL A 454 14.77 -13.37 -8.67
C VAL A 454 13.67 -13.55 -9.73
N PRO A 455 12.41 -13.81 -9.35
CA PRO A 455 11.33 -13.86 -10.32
C PRO A 455 11.08 -12.48 -10.94
N VAL A 456 10.69 -12.45 -12.21
CA VAL A 456 10.27 -11.22 -12.91
C VAL A 456 8.98 -11.51 -13.66
N SER A 457 7.98 -10.64 -13.51
CA SER A 457 6.74 -10.67 -14.30
C SER A 457 6.67 -9.44 -15.19
N LEU A 458 6.36 -9.61 -16.48
CA LEU A 458 6.29 -8.50 -17.43
C LEU A 458 4.97 -8.49 -18.17
N VAL A 459 4.57 -7.31 -18.62
CA VAL A 459 3.47 -7.13 -19.57
C VAL A 459 3.79 -6.05 -20.58
N TYR A 460 3.39 -6.28 -21.83
CA TYR A 460 3.55 -5.34 -22.93
C TYR A 460 2.48 -5.59 -24.00
N ARG A 461 2.26 -4.61 -24.87
CA ARG A 461 1.33 -4.74 -26.00
C ARG A 461 1.91 -5.64 -27.08
N LYS A 462 1.08 -6.49 -27.70
CA LYS A 462 1.48 -7.34 -28.83
C LYS A 462 2.12 -6.48 -29.93
N GLY A 463 3.24 -6.96 -30.47
CA GLY A 463 4.02 -6.24 -31.48
C GLY A 463 5.13 -5.34 -30.91
N THR A 464 5.20 -5.11 -29.58
CA THR A 464 6.36 -4.43 -28.98
C THR A 464 7.63 -5.22 -29.25
N LYS A 465 8.63 -4.56 -29.86
CA LYS A 465 9.91 -5.18 -30.21
C LYS A 465 10.81 -5.32 -28.98
N LYS A 466 11.50 -6.45 -28.86
CA LYS A 466 12.53 -6.73 -27.85
C LYS A 466 13.93 -6.72 -28.48
N ASP A 467 14.24 -5.61 -29.13
CA ASP A 467 15.53 -5.33 -29.78
C ASP A 467 16.32 -4.21 -29.07
N GLY A 468 15.86 -3.81 -27.88
CA GLY A 468 16.38 -2.72 -27.07
C GLY A 468 15.75 -1.36 -27.36
N SER A 469 14.85 -1.24 -28.34
CA SER A 469 14.21 0.04 -28.68
C SER A 469 13.00 0.40 -27.82
N ALA A 470 12.36 -0.57 -27.16
CA ALA A 470 11.18 -0.32 -26.34
C ALA A 470 11.55 0.39 -25.03
N PRO A 471 10.80 1.43 -24.62
CA PRO A 471 10.92 1.95 -23.27
C PRO A 471 10.35 0.97 -22.25
N LEU A 472 10.91 0.97 -21.04
CA LEU A 472 10.54 0.03 -19.99
C LEU A 472 10.39 0.74 -18.66
N LEU A 473 9.30 0.48 -17.94
CA LEU A 473 9.12 0.87 -16.55
C LEU A 473 9.27 -0.36 -15.64
N GLN A 474 10.33 -0.37 -14.83
CA GLN A 474 10.59 -1.39 -13.81
C GLN A 474 10.04 -0.90 -12.46
N TYR A 475 9.27 -1.76 -11.80
CA TYR A 475 8.63 -1.45 -10.52
C TYR A 475 8.94 -2.52 -9.47
N SER A 476 9.12 -2.09 -8.21
CA SER A 476 9.17 -2.99 -7.05
C SER A 476 8.98 -2.23 -5.73
N TYR A 477 8.92 -2.98 -4.63
CA TYR A 477 8.81 -2.48 -3.26
C TYR A 477 9.89 -3.06 -2.34
N GLY A 478 9.86 -4.37 -2.08
CA GLY A 478 10.97 -5.12 -1.47
C GLY A 478 11.23 -4.87 0.02
N SER A 479 10.20 -4.68 0.85
CA SER A 479 10.32 -4.54 2.32
C SER A 479 9.10 -5.11 3.05
N TYR A 480 9.24 -5.37 4.36
CA TYR A 480 8.19 -5.88 5.28
C TYR A 480 7.58 -7.22 4.88
N GLY A 481 8.20 -7.94 3.96
CA GLY A 481 7.62 -9.14 3.37
C GLY A 481 6.40 -8.88 2.48
N TYR A 482 6.14 -7.62 2.12
CA TYR A 482 5.08 -7.25 1.19
C TYR A 482 5.42 -7.73 -0.21
N SER A 483 4.52 -8.51 -0.81
CA SER A 483 4.72 -9.11 -2.13
C SER A 483 4.13 -8.24 -3.23
N THR A 484 4.92 -7.94 -4.26
CA THR A 484 4.49 -7.11 -5.40
C THR A 484 3.80 -7.98 -6.46
N ASP A 485 2.57 -8.39 -6.19
CA ASP A 485 1.89 -9.39 -7.02
C ASP A 485 1.55 -8.90 -8.45
N PRO A 486 1.59 -9.79 -9.47
CA PRO A 486 1.39 -9.44 -10.89
C PRO A 486 -0.09 -9.25 -11.26
N GLY A 487 -0.75 -8.26 -10.65
CA GLY A 487 -2.15 -7.90 -10.90
C GLY A 487 -2.37 -6.86 -12.00
N PHE A 488 -3.62 -6.75 -12.44
CA PHE A 488 -4.05 -5.80 -13.46
C PHE A 488 -4.07 -4.37 -12.94
N SER A 489 -3.74 -3.42 -13.81
CA SER A 489 -3.98 -2.00 -13.60
C SER A 489 -4.42 -1.35 -14.91
N SER A 490 -5.58 -0.69 -14.91
CA SER A 490 -6.09 0.03 -16.08
C SER A 490 -5.30 1.31 -16.37
N THR A 491 -4.64 1.91 -15.38
CA THR A 491 -3.81 3.10 -15.58
C THR A 491 -2.56 2.74 -16.37
N ARG A 492 -1.98 1.56 -16.12
CA ARG A 492 -0.80 1.04 -16.83
C ARG A 492 -1.00 0.98 -18.35
N LEU A 493 -2.23 0.80 -18.84
CA LEU A 493 -2.55 0.77 -20.27
C LEU A 493 -2.06 2.04 -21.00
N SER A 494 -2.06 3.19 -20.33
CA SER A 494 -1.51 4.45 -20.85
C SER A 494 -0.07 4.34 -21.35
N LEU A 495 0.75 3.53 -20.66
CA LEU A 495 2.14 3.26 -21.06
C LEU A 495 2.20 2.12 -22.07
N LEU A 496 1.48 1.02 -21.84
CA LEU A 496 1.54 -0.16 -22.72
C LEU A 496 1.08 0.17 -24.14
N ASP A 497 0.06 1.00 -24.28
CA ASP A 497 -0.48 1.44 -25.58
C ASP A 497 0.48 2.41 -26.31
N ARG A 498 1.47 2.96 -25.59
CA ARG A 498 2.58 3.77 -26.12
C ARG A 498 3.89 2.98 -26.24
N GLY A 499 3.79 1.66 -26.28
CA GLY A 499 4.90 0.75 -26.57
C GLY A 499 5.81 0.45 -25.38
N PHE A 500 5.45 0.86 -24.16
CA PHE A 500 6.21 0.49 -22.97
C PHE A 500 6.08 -0.99 -22.65
N ILE A 501 7.18 -1.53 -22.11
CA ILE A 501 7.17 -2.75 -21.33
C ILE A 501 7.04 -2.35 -19.85
N PHE A 502 6.17 -3.03 -19.10
CA PHE A 502 6.12 -2.91 -17.65
C PHE A 502 6.68 -4.18 -17.02
N ALA A 503 7.63 -4.05 -16.10
CA ALA A 503 8.27 -5.16 -15.43
C ALA A 503 8.15 -5.02 -13.90
N ILE A 504 7.76 -6.10 -13.24
CA ILE A 504 7.81 -6.24 -11.79
C ILE A 504 9.01 -7.11 -11.44
N ALA A 505 9.95 -6.55 -10.70
CA ALA A 505 11.06 -7.30 -10.12
C ALA A 505 10.65 -7.80 -8.72
N HIS A 506 10.49 -9.10 -8.53
CA HIS A 506 10.08 -9.70 -7.25
C HIS A 506 11.28 -9.89 -6.32
N ILE A 507 11.92 -8.78 -5.96
CA ILE A 507 13.21 -8.71 -5.24
C ILE A 507 13.09 -9.19 -3.78
N ARG A 508 14.22 -9.58 -3.19
CA ARG A 508 14.29 -9.92 -1.75
C ARG A 508 13.85 -8.75 -0.87
N GLY A 509 13.26 -9.11 0.27
CA GLY A 509 12.55 -8.20 1.17
C GLY A 509 11.02 -8.27 1.01
N GLY A 510 10.51 -8.84 -0.10
CA GLY A 510 9.14 -9.35 -0.21
C GLY A 510 9.03 -10.83 0.23
N GLN A 511 7.84 -11.43 0.10
CA GLN A 511 7.59 -12.86 0.44
C GLN A 511 7.08 -13.69 -0.76
N GLU A 512 7.36 -13.27 -1.98
CA GLU A 512 6.96 -13.98 -3.19
C GLU A 512 7.49 -15.43 -3.19
N MET A 513 8.71 -15.62 -2.71
CA MET A 513 9.37 -16.93 -2.57
C MET A 513 9.29 -17.50 -1.13
N GLY A 514 8.43 -16.94 -0.28
CA GLY A 514 8.23 -17.33 1.12
C GLY A 514 9.08 -16.54 2.12
N ARG A 515 9.01 -16.91 3.40
CA ARG A 515 9.55 -16.12 4.52
C ARG A 515 11.06 -15.88 4.40
N ARG A 516 11.81 -16.88 3.92
CA ARG A 516 13.26 -16.74 3.70
C ARG A 516 13.61 -15.59 2.75
N TRP A 517 12.77 -15.34 1.75
CA TRP A 517 12.96 -14.27 0.76
C TRP A 517 12.90 -12.88 1.40
N TYR A 518 12.08 -12.73 2.44
CA TYR A 518 11.99 -11.51 3.24
C TYR A 518 13.18 -11.38 4.18
N GLU A 519 13.50 -12.45 4.93
CA GLU A 519 14.64 -12.46 5.85
C GLU A 519 15.98 -12.20 5.13
N ASP A 520 16.11 -12.62 3.87
CA ASP A 520 17.27 -12.36 3.03
C ASP A 520 17.28 -10.96 2.38
N GLY A 521 16.34 -10.07 2.71
CA GLY A 521 16.24 -8.70 2.21
C GLY A 521 15.84 -7.66 3.27
N LYS A 522 16.19 -7.92 4.53
CA LYS A 522 15.99 -7.01 5.68
C LYS A 522 17.23 -6.94 6.57
N MET A 523 17.27 -6.01 7.53
CA MET A 523 18.37 -5.87 8.51
C MET A 523 19.74 -5.82 7.81
N LEU A 524 20.73 -6.58 8.29
CA LEU A 524 22.09 -6.69 7.71
C LEU A 524 22.14 -7.39 6.34
N LYS A 525 20.99 -7.72 5.75
CA LYS A 525 20.85 -8.22 4.38
C LYS A 525 20.08 -7.27 3.47
N LYS A 526 19.68 -6.08 3.94
CA LYS A 526 18.85 -5.13 3.19
C LYS A 526 19.40 -4.78 1.81
N LYS A 527 20.72 -4.74 1.65
CA LYS A 527 21.35 -4.45 0.34
C LYS A 527 20.98 -5.45 -0.76
N ASN A 528 20.54 -6.67 -0.42
CA ASN A 528 20.06 -7.63 -1.40
C ASN A 528 18.84 -7.10 -2.17
N THR A 529 17.95 -6.35 -1.52
CA THR A 529 16.82 -5.67 -2.18
C THR A 529 17.31 -4.78 -3.33
N PHE A 530 18.32 -3.95 -3.09
CA PHE A 530 18.85 -3.01 -4.08
C PHE A 530 19.64 -3.74 -5.17
N ASN A 531 20.47 -4.72 -4.78
CA ASN A 531 21.26 -5.53 -5.70
C ASN A 531 20.37 -6.32 -6.66
N ASP A 532 19.32 -6.99 -6.16
CA ASP A 532 18.37 -7.73 -6.99
C ASP A 532 17.71 -6.83 -8.03
N PHE A 533 17.32 -5.62 -7.64
CA PHE A 533 16.69 -4.67 -8.55
C PHE A 533 17.65 -4.21 -9.65
N VAL A 534 18.91 -3.91 -9.29
CA VAL A 534 19.97 -3.55 -10.25
C VAL A 534 20.30 -4.71 -11.18
N ASP A 535 20.41 -5.95 -10.66
CA ASP A 535 20.72 -7.14 -11.46
C ASP A 535 19.59 -7.44 -12.47
N VAL A 536 18.33 -7.20 -12.09
CA VAL A 536 17.18 -7.27 -13.00
C VAL A 536 17.25 -6.18 -14.07
N SER A 537 17.57 -4.92 -13.69
CA SER A 537 17.76 -3.82 -14.65
C SER A 537 18.82 -4.16 -15.69
N GLU A 538 19.98 -4.65 -15.26
CA GLU A 538 21.08 -5.08 -16.14
C GLU A 538 20.66 -6.24 -17.06
N TYR A 539 19.93 -7.22 -16.52
CA TYR A 539 19.41 -8.34 -17.32
C TYR A 539 18.47 -7.86 -18.42
N LEU A 540 17.52 -6.98 -18.10
CA LEU A 540 16.53 -6.46 -19.05
C LEU A 540 17.21 -5.66 -20.18
N THR A 541 18.20 -4.85 -19.85
CA THR A 541 19.01 -4.11 -20.85
C THR A 541 19.87 -5.05 -21.70
N LYS A 542 20.60 -5.98 -21.07
CA LYS A 542 21.49 -6.92 -21.78
C LYS A 542 20.73 -7.82 -22.76
N ASN A 543 19.55 -8.28 -22.37
CA ASN A 543 18.68 -9.13 -23.18
C ASN A 543 17.72 -8.35 -24.08
N LYS A 544 17.99 -7.05 -24.30
CA LYS A 544 17.30 -6.24 -25.31
C LYS A 544 15.79 -6.07 -25.08
N TYR A 545 15.31 -6.22 -23.85
CA TYR A 545 13.96 -5.74 -23.49
C TYR A 545 13.89 -4.21 -23.59
N THR A 546 15.00 -3.53 -23.25
CA THR A 546 15.13 -2.07 -23.33
C THR A 546 16.60 -1.67 -23.48
N SER A 547 16.89 -0.37 -23.42
CA SER A 547 18.23 0.21 -23.28
C SER A 547 18.31 1.12 -22.06
N THR A 548 19.51 1.46 -21.59
CA THR A 548 19.69 2.40 -20.46
C THR A 548 19.05 3.77 -20.72
N ASP A 549 19.08 4.23 -21.98
CA ASP A 549 18.43 5.49 -22.40
C ASP A 549 16.91 5.46 -22.35
N LYS A 550 16.30 4.29 -22.12
CA LYS A 550 14.84 4.10 -22.08
C LYS A 550 14.35 3.24 -20.92
N LEU A 551 15.23 2.94 -19.96
CA LEU A 551 14.86 2.24 -18.73
C LEU A 551 14.44 3.24 -17.66
N PHE A 552 13.25 3.05 -17.12
CA PHE A 552 12.69 3.83 -16.03
C PHE A 552 12.49 2.94 -14.80
N ALA A 553 12.62 3.52 -13.61
CA ALA A 553 12.33 2.84 -12.36
C ALA A 553 11.30 3.61 -11.53
N MET A 554 10.45 2.89 -10.80
CA MET A 554 9.46 3.50 -9.90
C MET A 554 9.27 2.65 -8.64
N GLY A 555 9.12 3.34 -7.50
CA GLY A 555 8.83 2.73 -6.21
C GLY A 555 8.32 3.78 -5.21
N GLY A 556 7.47 3.36 -4.27
CA GLY A 556 6.84 4.24 -3.30
C GLY A 556 7.06 3.81 -1.84
N SER A 557 7.10 4.74 -0.89
CA SER A 557 7.33 4.45 0.55
C SER A 557 8.70 3.76 0.77
N ALA A 558 8.75 2.53 1.30
CA ALA A 558 9.97 1.72 1.31
C ALA A 558 10.45 1.30 -0.09
N GLY A 559 9.58 1.26 -1.10
CA GLY A 559 10.00 1.22 -2.51
C GLY A 559 10.68 2.52 -2.97
N GLY A 560 10.43 3.64 -2.28
CA GLY A 560 11.16 4.89 -2.46
C GLY A 560 12.55 4.87 -1.83
N LEU A 561 12.75 4.15 -0.71
CA LEU A 561 14.09 3.79 -0.21
C LEU A 561 14.87 3.03 -1.29
N LEU A 562 14.25 2.02 -1.90
CA LEU A 562 14.81 1.30 -3.03
C LEU A 562 15.23 2.26 -4.15
N MET A 563 14.36 3.18 -4.58
CA MET A 563 14.69 4.16 -5.62
C MET A 563 15.91 5.01 -5.23
N GLY A 564 15.94 5.54 -4.00
CA GLY A 564 17.04 6.36 -3.52
C GLY A 564 18.38 5.61 -3.47
N ALA A 565 18.36 4.35 -3.03
CA ALA A 565 19.56 3.52 -2.96
C ALA A 565 20.09 3.16 -4.35
N VAL A 566 19.22 2.76 -5.29
CA VAL A 566 19.67 2.33 -6.63
C VAL A 566 20.18 3.47 -7.50
N ILE A 567 19.68 4.70 -7.34
CA ILE A 567 20.26 5.85 -8.06
C ILE A 567 21.61 6.30 -7.49
N ASN A 568 21.90 6.00 -6.22
CA ASN A 568 23.25 6.17 -5.68
C ASN A 568 24.18 5.04 -6.18
N GLN A 569 23.68 3.81 -6.25
CA GLN A 569 24.47 2.64 -6.62
C GLN A 569 24.78 2.54 -8.12
N ALA A 570 23.79 2.78 -8.99
CA ALA A 570 23.89 2.57 -10.43
C ALA A 570 23.05 3.60 -11.24
N PRO A 571 23.31 4.91 -11.08
CA PRO A 571 22.52 5.96 -11.74
C PRO A 571 22.51 5.84 -13.27
N GLN A 572 23.58 5.32 -13.86
CA GLN A 572 23.75 5.18 -15.32
C GLN A 572 22.77 4.21 -15.99
N LEU A 573 22.08 3.37 -15.22
CA LEU A 573 21.12 2.41 -15.78
C LEU A 573 19.79 3.06 -16.17
N TYR A 574 19.45 4.20 -15.57
CA TYR A 574 18.11 4.75 -15.62
C TYR A 574 18.06 6.06 -16.40
N ARG A 575 17.14 6.15 -17.36
CA ARG A 575 16.78 7.41 -18.04
C ARG A 575 16.05 8.36 -17.10
N GLY A 576 15.14 7.80 -16.30
CA GLY A 576 14.36 8.54 -15.31
C GLY A 576 13.84 7.65 -14.19
N VAL A 577 13.62 8.24 -13.02
CA VAL A 577 13.14 7.55 -11.82
C VAL A 577 11.98 8.34 -11.20
N VAL A 578 10.96 7.63 -10.72
CA VAL A 578 9.86 8.18 -9.91
C VAL A 578 9.96 7.61 -8.50
N ALA A 579 10.19 8.46 -7.52
CA ALA A 579 10.29 8.09 -6.10
C ALA A 579 9.12 8.70 -5.34
N ALA A 580 8.10 7.89 -5.05
CA ALA A 580 6.87 8.35 -4.40
C ALA A 580 6.98 8.23 -2.87
N VAL A 581 6.65 9.29 -2.12
CA VAL A 581 6.72 9.36 -0.64
C VAL A 581 7.94 8.61 -0.07
N PRO A 582 9.18 8.88 -0.52
CA PRO A 582 10.27 7.93 -0.37
C PRO A 582 10.98 8.02 1.00
N PHE A 583 11.16 6.89 1.67
CA PHE A 583 11.95 6.79 2.91
C PHE A 583 13.45 6.91 2.58
N VAL A 584 14.06 8.07 2.83
CA VAL A 584 15.41 8.41 2.29
C VAL A 584 16.37 8.95 3.32
N ASP A 585 15.91 9.41 4.47
CA ASP A 585 16.74 9.89 5.58
C ASP A 585 16.90 8.83 6.67
N VAL A 586 17.24 7.62 6.24
CA VAL A 586 17.15 6.37 7.01
C VAL A 586 17.83 6.48 8.37
N VAL A 587 19.09 6.90 8.42
CA VAL A 587 19.85 6.91 9.69
C VAL A 587 19.33 7.98 10.65
N THR A 588 18.97 9.16 10.14
CA THR A 588 18.49 10.25 11.01
C THR A 588 17.10 9.93 11.56
N THR A 589 16.18 9.47 10.71
CA THR A 589 14.83 9.07 11.14
C THR A 589 14.90 7.91 12.12
N MET A 590 15.66 6.86 11.83
CA MET A 590 15.75 5.67 12.70
C MET A 590 16.51 5.90 14.02
N LEU A 591 17.14 7.06 14.21
CA LEU A 591 17.71 7.45 15.50
C LEU A 591 16.70 8.16 16.41
N ASP A 592 15.59 8.66 15.85
CA ASP A 592 14.57 9.44 16.56
C ASP A 592 13.29 8.61 16.80
N GLU A 593 13.17 8.10 18.01
CA GLU A 593 12.03 7.28 18.47
C GLU A 593 10.74 8.09 18.67
N SER A 594 10.79 9.43 18.56
CA SER A 594 9.59 10.27 18.61
C SER A 594 8.82 10.32 17.28
N ILE A 595 9.46 9.90 16.18
CA ILE A 595 8.85 9.83 14.86
C ILE A 595 7.98 8.56 14.78
N PRO A 596 6.74 8.65 14.23
CA PRO A 596 5.91 7.48 13.99
C PRO A 596 6.66 6.36 13.27
N LEU A 597 6.32 5.11 13.60
CA LEU A 597 6.90 3.85 13.07
C LEU A 597 8.32 3.50 13.50
N THR A 598 9.20 4.45 13.85
CA THR A 598 10.64 4.21 14.10
C THR A 598 10.92 2.99 14.98
N THR A 599 10.26 2.88 16.14
CA THR A 599 10.50 1.78 17.07
C THR A 599 10.09 0.44 16.49
N GLY A 600 8.90 0.34 15.88
CA GLY A 600 8.41 -0.87 15.24
C GLY A 600 9.20 -1.27 13.98
N GLU A 601 10.03 -0.38 13.44
CA GLU A 601 10.88 -0.64 12.27
C GLU A 601 12.32 -1.05 12.60
N PHE A 602 12.70 -1.09 13.88
CA PHE A 602 14.02 -1.59 14.29
C PHE A 602 14.27 -3.02 13.86
N GLU A 603 13.22 -3.84 13.81
CA GLU A 603 13.31 -5.22 13.36
C GLU A 603 13.20 -5.36 11.83
N GLU A 604 12.98 -4.26 11.08
CA GLU A 604 13.05 -4.22 9.62
C GLU A 604 14.43 -3.78 9.13
N TRP A 605 14.94 -2.65 9.62
CA TRP A 605 16.18 -2.02 9.12
C TRP A 605 17.39 -2.25 10.03
N GLY A 606 17.13 -2.37 11.34
CA GLY A 606 18.11 -2.31 12.41
C GLY A 606 17.93 -1.06 13.28
N ASN A 607 18.47 -1.10 14.49
CA ASN A 607 18.51 0.06 15.38
C ASN A 607 19.89 0.74 15.31
N PRO A 608 20.01 1.93 14.68
CA PRO A 608 21.29 2.62 14.47
C PRO A 608 21.90 3.22 15.75
N LYS A 609 21.27 3.09 16.92
CA LYS A 609 21.95 3.30 18.20
C LYS A 609 23.04 2.25 18.44
N ASN A 610 22.94 1.08 17.79
CA ASN A 610 23.99 0.07 17.77
C ASN A 610 24.93 0.29 16.58
N LYS A 611 26.24 0.17 16.81
CA LYS A 611 27.25 0.49 15.79
C LYS A 611 27.14 -0.35 14.52
N ASP A 612 26.91 -1.66 14.62
CA ASP A 612 26.86 -2.54 13.46
C ASP A 612 25.70 -2.19 12.51
N TYR A 613 24.52 -1.91 13.08
CA TYR A 613 23.38 -1.43 12.31
C TYR A 613 23.60 -0.01 11.80
N TYR A 614 24.19 0.88 12.60
CA TYR A 614 24.55 2.23 12.18
C TYR A 614 25.42 2.21 10.93
N ASP A 615 26.54 1.49 10.96
CA ASP A 615 27.49 1.41 9.84
C ASP A 615 26.82 0.79 8.60
N TYR A 616 26.04 -0.28 8.79
CA TYR A 616 25.35 -0.95 7.70
C TYR A 616 24.26 -0.07 7.05
N MET A 617 23.39 0.52 7.87
CA MET A 617 22.33 1.43 7.41
C MET A 617 22.91 2.67 6.74
N LEU A 618 23.94 3.27 7.33
CA LEU A 618 24.64 4.42 6.76
C LEU A 618 25.22 4.10 5.40
N SER A 619 25.65 2.87 5.15
CA SER A 619 26.22 2.46 3.86
C SER A 619 25.22 2.28 2.72
N TYR A 620 23.91 2.43 2.97
CA TYR A 620 22.89 2.47 1.91
C TYR A 620 21.89 3.63 2.02
N SER A 621 21.83 4.31 3.17
CA SER A 621 20.92 5.44 3.42
C SER A 621 20.97 6.48 2.28
N PRO A 622 19.87 6.70 1.52
CA PRO A 622 19.93 7.48 0.30
C PRO A 622 20.39 8.93 0.52
N TYR A 623 19.90 9.61 1.56
CA TYR A 623 20.29 10.97 1.91
C TYR A 623 21.78 11.07 2.27
N ASP A 624 22.29 10.13 3.06
CA ASP A 624 23.68 10.14 3.51
C ASP A 624 24.67 9.85 2.36
N ASN A 625 24.27 9.02 1.38
CA ASN A 625 25.11 8.60 0.25
C ASN A 625 24.93 9.42 -1.03
N VAL A 626 24.34 10.62 -0.93
CA VAL A 626 24.36 11.58 -2.06
C VAL A 626 25.79 12.08 -2.29
N GLU A 627 26.30 11.89 -3.50
CA GLU A 627 27.68 12.19 -3.89
C GLU A 627 27.74 13.16 -5.07
N LYS A 628 28.93 13.71 -5.34
CA LYS A 628 29.15 14.58 -6.50
C LYS A 628 29.28 13.79 -7.79
N LYS A 629 28.15 13.39 -8.38
CA LYS A 629 28.07 12.59 -9.61
C LYS A 629 26.82 12.91 -10.44
N ALA A 630 26.69 12.29 -11.61
CA ALA A 630 25.49 12.41 -12.45
C ALA A 630 24.39 11.50 -11.89
N TYR A 631 23.17 12.04 -11.80
CA TYR A 631 21.95 11.34 -11.39
C TYR A 631 20.96 11.28 -12.56
N PRO A 632 20.03 10.31 -12.60
CA PRO A 632 18.99 10.25 -13.62
C PRO A 632 18.01 11.43 -13.49
N ASN A 633 17.14 11.61 -14.49
CA ASN A 633 15.98 12.48 -14.31
C ASN A 633 15.14 11.93 -13.16
N LEU A 634 14.68 12.78 -12.24
CA LEU A 634 14.02 12.34 -11.03
C LEU A 634 12.77 13.18 -10.75
N LEU A 635 11.65 12.48 -10.57
CA LEU A 635 10.43 13.03 -9.98
C LEU A 635 10.25 12.44 -8.58
N VAL A 636 10.18 13.30 -7.58
CA VAL A 636 9.93 12.94 -6.18
C VAL A 636 8.55 13.46 -5.80
N THR A 637 7.71 12.63 -5.19
CA THR A 637 6.39 13.05 -4.66
C THR A 637 6.33 12.87 -3.15
N THR A 638 5.55 13.70 -2.45
CA THR A 638 5.30 13.56 -1.00
C THR A 638 4.01 14.26 -0.59
N GLY A 639 3.48 13.96 0.60
CA GLY A 639 2.35 14.69 1.22
C GLY A 639 2.76 15.42 2.50
N LEU A 640 2.26 16.64 2.72
CA LEU A 640 2.58 17.44 3.91
C LEU A 640 2.14 16.75 5.23
N HIS A 641 1.02 16.03 5.17
CA HIS A 641 0.40 15.36 6.32
C HIS A 641 0.77 13.87 6.45
N ASP A 642 1.73 13.39 5.64
CA ASP A 642 2.11 11.98 5.59
C ASP A 642 2.52 11.43 6.97
N SER A 643 1.85 10.35 7.39
CA SER A 643 2.04 9.67 8.67
C SER A 643 2.97 8.46 8.63
N GLN A 644 3.42 8.04 7.44
CA GLN A 644 4.38 6.93 7.31
C GLN A 644 5.77 7.47 7.01
N VAL A 645 5.92 8.23 5.91
CA VAL A 645 7.20 8.86 5.55
C VAL A 645 7.04 10.35 5.70
N GLN A 646 7.85 10.96 6.56
CA GLN A 646 7.66 12.36 6.88
C GLN A 646 8.11 13.26 5.70
N TYR A 647 7.32 14.30 5.38
CA TYR A 647 7.50 15.13 4.17
C TYR A 647 8.92 15.73 4.03
N TRP A 648 9.62 15.95 5.15
CA TRP A 648 10.94 16.54 5.14
C TRP A 648 12.01 15.59 4.60
N GLU A 649 11.81 14.28 4.66
CA GLU A 649 12.78 13.32 4.11
C GLU A 649 13.03 13.55 2.61
N PRO A 650 12.00 13.47 1.73
CA PRO A 650 12.19 13.81 0.32
C PRO A 650 12.61 15.26 0.08
N ALA A 651 12.12 16.22 0.88
CA ALA A 651 12.49 17.63 0.72
C ALA A 651 13.99 17.87 0.96
N LYS A 652 14.54 17.29 2.04
CA LYS A 652 15.99 17.34 2.34
C LYS A 652 16.81 16.63 1.27
N TRP A 653 16.33 15.48 0.81
CA TRP A 653 17.00 14.69 -0.22
C TRP A 653 17.10 15.43 -1.54
N VAL A 654 16.01 16.05 -2.00
CA VAL A 654 16.01 16.89 -3.20
C VAL A 654 16.93 18.10 -3.04
N ALA A 655 16.88 18.79 -1.90
CA ALA A 655 17.77 19.91 -1.61
C ALA A 655 19.26 19.53 -1.71
N LYS A 656 19.65 18.39 -1.14
CA LYS A 656 21.04 17.87 -1.20
C LYS A 656 21.43 17.42 -2.60
N LEU A 657 20.57 16.66 -3.30
CA LEU A 657 20.81 16.25 -4.69
C LEU A 657 21.04 17.44 -5.61
N ARG A 658 20.27 18.52 -5.44
CA ARG A 658 20.37 19.73 -6.28
C ARG A 658 21.73 20.40 -6.19
N VAL A 659 22.40 20.33 -5.03
CA VAL A 659 23.75 20.88 -4.82
C VAL A 659 24.85 19.91 -5.28
N MET A 660 24.63 18.61 -5.13
CA MET A 660 25.66 17.59 -5.34
C MET A 660 25.71 17.07 -6.79
N LYS A 661 24.58 17.02 -7.50
CA LYS A 661 24.52 16.45 -8.85
C LYS A 661 25.38 17.24 -9.84
N THR A 662 25.95 16.54 -10.83
CA THR A 662 26.84 17.11 -11.86
C THR A 662 26.24 17.12 -13.27
N ASP A 663 25.10 16.46 -13.45
CA ASP A 663 24.32 16.45 -14.68
C ASP A 663 23.42 17.70 -14.81
N ASN A 664 22.76 17.80 -15.96
CA ASN A 664 21.70 18.78 -16.23
C ASN A 664 20.31 18.13 -16.34
N ASN A 665 20.13 16.92 -15.79
CA ASN A 665 18.85 16.21 -15.78
C ASN A 665 17.84 16.91 -14.87
N GLN A 666 16.56 16.65 -15.12
CA GLN A 666 15.44 17.18 -14.35
C GLN A 666 15.44 16.60 -12.93
N LEU A 667 15.24 17.46 -11.93
CA LEU A 667 15.07 17.08 -10.53
C LEU A 667 13.89 17.86 -9.96
N LEU A 668 12.76 17.19 -9.81
CA LEU A 668 11.46 17.76 -9.50
C LEU A 668 10.93 17.20 -8.18
N LEU A 669 10.32 18.07 -7.36
CA LEU A 669 9.61 17.69 -6.14
C LEU A 669 8.15 18.16 -6.24
N HIS A 670 7.22 17.23 -6.07
CA HIS A 670 5.81 17.51 -5.88
C HIS A 670 5.43 17.26 -4.42
N THR A 671 4.97 18.30 -3.73
CA THR A 671 4.40 18.18 -2.38
C THR A 671 2.90 18.42 -2.45
N ASN A 672 2.10 17.38 -2.20
CA ASN A 672 0.68 17.53 -1.98
C ASN A 672 0.45 18.21 -0.62
N MET A 673 0.00 19.47 -0.65
CA MET A 673 -0.14 20.30 0.54
C MET A 673 -1.39 19.97 1.37
N GLU A 674 -2.27 19.10 0.87
CA GLU A 674 -3.59 18.83 1.47
C GLU A 674 -3.77 17.36 1.89
N ALA A 675 -2.85 16.47 1.52
CA ALA A 675 -2.96 15.04 1.76
C ALA A 675 -1.74 14.44 2.47
N GLY A 676 -1.92 13.18 2.94
CA GLY A 676 -0.88 12.36 3.55
C GLY A 676 -0.35 11.28 2.60
N HIS A 677 -0.03 10.10 3.16
CA HIS A 677 0.71 9.04 2.47
C HIS A 677 0.03 8.49 1.22
N GLY A 678 -1.31 8.47 1.20
CA GLY A 678 -2.09 7.92 0.09
C GLY A 678 -2.38 8.92 -1.03
N GLY A 679 -1.90 10.16 -0.92
CA GLY A 679 -2.29 11.25 -1.82
C GLY A 679 -3.74 11.70 -1.60
N ALA A 680 -4.27 12.43 -2.59
CA ALA A 680 -5.65 12.95 -2.55
C ALA A 680 -6.69 11.83 -2.35
N SER A 681 -7.73 12.09 -1.55
CA SER A 681 -8.84 11.15 -1.39
C SER A 681 -9.84 11.25 -2.55
N GLY A 682 -10.49 10.14 -2.85
CA GLY A 682 -11.41 10.03 -3.98
C GLY A 682 -10.79 9.29 -5.16
N ARG A 683 -11.64 8.63 -5.95
CA ARG A 683 -11.19 7.72 -7.01
C ARG A 683 -10.64 8.43 -8.26
N PHE A 684 -10.97 9.70 -8.49
CA PHE A 684 -10.47 10.42 -9.66
C PHE A 684 -9.28 11.30 -9.32
N GLU A 685 -9.26 11.95 -8.15
CA GLU A 685 -8.16 12.84 -7.77
C GLU A 685 -6.80 12.14 -7.75
N ALA A 686 -6.73 10.89 -7.27
CA ALA A 686 -5.52 10.08 -7.31
C ALA A 686 -4.95 9.86 -8.73
N LEU A 687 -5.80 9.91 -9.78
CA LEU A 687 -5.34 9.77 -11.17
C LEU A 687 -4.53 10.97 -11.65
N LYS A 688 -4.67 12.15 -11.02
CA LYS A 688 -3.89 13.34 -11.40
C LYS A 688 -2.41 13.19 -11.05
N GLU A 689 -2.11 12.55 -9.93
CA GLU A 689 -0.73 12.23 -9.52
C GLU A 689 -0.13 11.16 -10.44
N ILE A 690 -0.88 10.09 -10.77
CA ILE A 690 -0.41 9.09 -11.77
C ILE A 690 -0.19 9.75 -13.15
N ALA A 691 -1.07 10.67 -13.55
CA ALA A 691 -0.92 11.39 -14.82
C ALA A 691 0.33 12.28 -14.82
N LEU A 692 0.67 12.89 -13.69
CA LEU A 692 1.90 13.66 -13.51
C LEU A 692 3.14 12.76 -13.70
N GLU A 693 3.16 11.61 -13.01
CA GLU A 693 4.25 10.64 -13.09
C GLU A 693 4.46 10.11 -14.51
N TYR A 694 3.36 9.75 -15.18
CA TYR A 694 3.42 9.23 -16.55
C TYR A 694 3.75 10.31 -17.57
N ALA A 695 3.27 11.54 -17.40
CA ALA A 695 3.66 12.66 -18.26
C ALA A 695 5.16 12.94 -18.15
N PHE A 696 5.73 12.88 -16.94
CA PHE A 696 7.17 12.99 -16.73
C PHE A 696 7.94 11.89 -17.47
N ILE A 697 7.55 10.62 -17.33
CA ILE A 697 8.19 9.49 -18.00
C ILE A 697 8.09 9.61 -19.52
N LEU A 698 6.90 9.88 -20.06
CA LEU A 698 6.65 9.98 -21.50
C LEU A 698 7.37 11.16 -22.14
N ASN A 699 7.46 12.30 -21.44
CA ASN A 699 8.22 13.45 -21.88
C ASN A 699 9.70 13.11 -22.12
N LEU A 700 10.31 12.28 -21.27
CA LEU A 700 11.73 11.92 -21.35
C LEU A 700 12.08 11.00 -22.53
N VAL A 701 11.09 10.34 -23.12
CA VAL A 701 11.22 9.58 -24.38
C VAL A 701 10.69 10.34 -25.60
N GLY A 702 10.27 11.60 -25.43
CA GLY A 702 9.75 12.44 -26.50
C GLY A 702 8.33 12.08 -26.94
N GLU A 703 7.61 11.25 -26.18
CA GLU A 703 6.22 10.92 -26.45
C GLU A 703 5.32 12.02 -25.88
N ARG A 704 4.63 12.73 -26.77
CA ARG A 704 3.79 13.90 -26.44
C ARG A 704 2.34 13.70 -26.87
N GLN A 705 2.01 12.58 -27.50
CA GLN A 705 0.67 12.25 -27.96
C GLN A 705 -0.10 11.38 -26.97
#